data_AF-A0A7X6SRW5-F1
#
_entry.id   AF-A0A7X6SRW5-F1
#
_cell.length_a   1.000
_cell.length_b   1.000
_cell.length_c   1.000
_cell.angle_alpha   90.00
_cell.angle_beta   90.00
_cell.angle_gamma   90.00
#
_symmetry.space_group_name_H-M   'P 1'
#
loop_
_entity.id
_entity.type
_entity.pdbx_description
1 polymer ?
#
loop_
_entity_poly.entity_id
_entity_poly.type
_entity_poly.pdbx_seq_one_letter_code
_entity_poly.pdbx_strand_id
1 'polypeptide(L)'
;MKPKEETSKSNPFPGLRPFTFEESELFFGREKESGEVFSKLLKNRFIAVTGASGSGKSSLVYCGILPRIKEMGRKESSSWRIIIFRPGNDPFGSLAGAMHENIAETGLKEVSVETLLSDLYRESDGISTALKKHIIRGYEKVLLVIDQFEELFRYRTSDTGGTYGTDTGEFIENLVNAVSLIDSRIFTIVTMRADFMGECAYYQGLTQLINRSNFLIPRMERENYRQVIEGPAKYCGISVDQSFIETLLDDLDDQIDQLPVLQHALMRTWNHWSELKDPDRPMGYAEYDSIGTMRNAMSCHADEAYGELDKRGREICRRMFRAITEKGPDSRGIRRPTVFSSLKSIIDCTSEELIEVIGKFRQPSGAFLTPGFDVPLKDDTVIDLSHESLIRLWDRLAVWVDEEAASIQMYLKLSETSSLYQHGKTGLMRPPDLQMAINWRDQEKPTLKWARRYDPAFERAMVYLRTSEKEYQDEEKRKLRLQSNKIKRSRIFTILFGTATIIALGLMITALIQKLSADRQKEFAETRQYIAEKDMRRADSVTTAAIIRLQQSESGALMARIDAEEALRQKDLIQTRLFVARRDADSVRKAFTEADQKIAEVTEEKNSANRFRMISLGKSLSLKSLQLDGQRDLQTLLAYQAYLFNVNNGGYVNDADIFNGLYNVVKQYGEGFKIYNGHQGEIKSIAFRPGMDEFYCSDSEGKILKWTLGGGSHDFREIYAGDRVIRILAADPEGSWLAAGEGNSSIIMIPLRPGEVSHKLTAHTAGINSLNFSADGRHLYSASY
;
A
#
# COMPACT_ATOMS: atom_id res chain seq x y z
N MET A 1 -32.72 -15.00 47.98
CA MET A 1 -32.75 -14.06 46.84
C MET A 1 -32.57 -12.67 47.39
N LYS A 2 -31.36 -12.09 47.28
CA LYS A 2 -31.15 -10.66 47.54
C LYS A 2 -31.60 -9.89 46.27
N PRO A 3 -32.21 -8.70 46.41
CA PRO A 3 -32.62 -7.92 45.26
C PRO A 3 -31.38 -7.54 44.45
N LYS A 4 -31.41 -7.78 43.13
CA LYS A 4 -30.40 -7.26 42.21
C LYS A 4 -30.46 -5.73 42.30
N GLU A 5 -29.41 -5.13 42.83
CA GLU A 5 -29.16 -3.70 42.73
C GLU A 5 -29.25 -3.30 41.25
N GLU A 6 -29.86 -2.15 40.98
CA GLU A 6 -29.96 -1.53 39.66
C GLU A 6 -28.56 -1.45 39.05
N THR A 7 -28.23 -2.42 38.20
CA THR A 7 -27.03 -2.38 37.37
C THR A 7 -27.24 -1.22 36.41
N SER A 8 -26.53 -0.13 36.68
CA SER A 8 -26.26 0.94 35.71
C SER A 8 -26.11 0.30 34.33
N LYS A 9 -26.93 0.72 33.35
CA LYS A 9 -26.95 0.24 31.95
C LYS A 9 -25.65 0.63 31.22
N SER A 10 -24.51 0.20 31.72
CA SER A 10 -23.21 0.37 31.06
C SER A 10 -23.15 -0.53 29.84
N ASN A 11 -22.49 -0.05 28.79
CA ASN A 11 -22.28 -0.83 27.57
C ASN A 11 -21.56 -2.16 27.88
N PRO A 12 -22.16 -3.32 27.55
CA PRO A 12 -21.57 -4.62 27.87
C PRO A 12 -20.42 -5.00 26.94
N PHE A 13 -20.21 -4.26 25.86
CA PHE A 13 -19.15 -4.50 24.89
C PHE A 13 -17.97 -3.55 25.16
N PRO A 14 -16.78 -4.07 25.52
CA PRO A 14 -15.64 -3.26 25.90
C PRO A 14 -14.96 -2.54 24.73
N GLY A 15 -15.29 -2.89 23.47
CA GLY A 15 -14.60 -2.35 22.30
C GLY A 15 -13.24 -3.03 22.07
N LEU A 16 -12.18 -2.23 21.86
CA LEU A 16 -10.84 -2.76 21.56
C LEU A 16 -10.04 -3.22 22.79
N ARG A 17 -10.44 -2.80 23.99
CA ARG A 17 -9.79 -3.27 25.22
C ARG A 17 -10.20 -4.71 25.52
N PRO A 18 -9.33 -5.53 26.14
CA PRO A 18 -9.75 -6.82 26.66
C PRO A 18 -10.78 -6.64 27.78
N PHE A 19 -11.70 -7.58 27.91
CA PHE A 19 -12.52 -7.72 29.12
C PHE A 19 -11.65 -7.83 30.38
N THR A 20 -12.08 -7.18 31.46
CA THR A 20 -11.42 -7.22 32.76
C THR A 20 -11.97 -8.36 33.64
N PHE A 21 -11.33 -8.58 34.79
CA PHE A 21 -11.73 -9.61 35.73
C PHE A 21 -13.17 -9.40 36.25
N GLU A 22 -13.57 -8.15 36.48
CA GLU A 22 -14.88 -7.74 36.99
C GLU A 22 -16.00 -7.99 35.97
N GLU A 23 -15.64 -8.06 34.69
CA GLU A 23 -16.56 -8.25 33.57
C GLU A 23 -16.74 -9.73 33.19
N SER A 24 -16.33 -10.65 34.07
CA SER A 24 -16.41 -12.09 33.80
C SER A 24 -17.82 -12.60 33.51
N GLU A 25 -18.86 -11.94 34.02
CA GLU A 25 -20.26 -12.28 33.74
C GLU A 25 -20.73 -11.85 32.34
N LEU A 26 -19.94 -11.01 31.64
CA LEU A 26 -20.17 -10.56 30.27
C LEU A 26 -19.34 -11.38 29.24
N PHE A 27 -18.59 -12.38 29.69
CA PHE A 27 -17.71 -13.18 28.84
C PHE A 27 -18.35 -14.51 28.44
N PHE A 28 -18.71 -14.66 27.15
CA PHE A 28 -19.42 -15.82 26.61
C PHE A 28 -18.71 -16.48 25.43
N GLY A 29 -19.07 -17.72 25.10
CA GLY A 29 -18.65 -18.43 23.88
C GLY A 29 -17.24 -19.05 23.95
N ARG A 30 -16.66 -19.16 25.14
CA ARG A 30 -15.32 -19.73 25.41
C ARG A 30 -15.26 -20.60 26.67
N GLU A 31 -16.40 -21.11 27.12
CA GLU A 31 -16.55 -21.84 28.38
C GLU A 31 -15.77 -23.16 28.36
N LYS A 32 -15.76 -23.83 27.20
CA LYS A 32 -15.03 -25.08 26.96
C LYS A 32 -13.52 -24.85 27.01
N GLU A 33 -13.02 -23.89 26.24
CA GLU A 33 -11.60 -23.53 26.19
C GLU A 33 -11.09 -23.08 27.55
N SER A 34 -11.91 -22.29 28.28
CA SER A 34 -11.60 -21.91 29.66
C SER A 34 -11.43 -23.13 30.57
N GLY A 35 -12.23 -24.18 30.37
CA GLY A 35 -12.13 -25.44 31.12
C GLY A 35 -10.84 -26.21 30.85
N GLU A 36 -10.49 -26.31 29.57
CA GLU A 36 -9.29 -27.03 29.14
C GLU A 36 -8.01 -26.32 29.60
N VAL A 37 -7.94 -24.99 29.45
CA VAL A 37 -6.83 -24.16 29.93
C VAL A 37 -6.68 -24.27 31.45
N PHE A 38 -7.78 -24.15 32.20
CA PHE A 38 -7.78 -24.29 33.66
C PHE A 38 -7.27 -25.67 34.10
N SER A 39 -7.74 -26.75 33.47
CA SER A 39 -7.33 -28.12 33.79
C SER A 39 -5.84 -28.36 33.51
N LYS A 40 -5.34 -27.86 32.36
CA LYS A 40 -3.92 -27.95 31.99
C LYS A 40 -3.03 -27.16 32.95
N LEU A 41 -3.45 -25.95 33.35
CA LEU A 41 -2.72 -25.12 34.30
C LEU A 41 -2.56 -25.83 35.65
N LEU A 42 -3.65 -26.39 36.21
CA LEU A 42 -3.58 -27.09 37.49
C LEU A 42 -2.71 -28.34 37.44
N LYS A 43 -2.73 -29.07 36.31
CA LYS A 43 -1.93 -30.29 36.13
C LYS A 43 -0.44 -30.00 35.99
N ASN A 44 -0.08 -28.96 35.24
CA ASN A 44 1.31 -28.73 34.81
C ASN A 44 1.99 -27.57 35.54
N ARG A 45 1.26 -26.77 36.33
CA ARG A 45 1.69 -25.48 36.94
C ARG A 45 2.12 -24.40 35.96
N PHE A 46 2.15 -24.71 34.67
CA PHE A 46 2.44 -23.79 33.59
C PHE A 46 1.45 -24.02 32.46
N ILE A 47 1.06 -22.95 31.78
CA ILE A 47 0.42 -23.06 30.47
C ILE A 47 0.80 -21.88 29.58
N ALA A 48 1.17 -22.19 28.34
CA ALA A 48 1.23 -21.22 27.27
C ALA A 48 -0.12 -21.18 26.54
N VAL A 49 -0.74 -20.00 26.52
CA VAL A 49 -1.96 -19.73 25.75
C VAL A 49 -1.55 -18.99 24.48
N THR A 50 -1.53 -19.74 23.38
CA THR A 50 -1.06 -19.26 22.06
C THR A 50 -2.23 -19.01 21.12
N GLY A 51 -2.06 -18.14 20.13
CA GLY A 51 -3.11 -17.90 19.13
C GLY A 51 -2.81 -16.72 18.21
N ALA A 52 -3.64 -16.54 17.18
CA ALA A 52 -3.56 -15.36 16.32
C ALA A 52 -3.76 -14.05 17.11
N SER A 53 -3.35 -12.92 16.53
CA SER A 53 -3.68 -11.60 17.09
C SER A 53 -5.21 -11.45 17.20
N GLY A 54 -5.69 -10.78 18.24
CA GLY A 54 -7.13 -10.58 18.43
C GLY A 54 -7.97 -11.82 18.75
N SER A 55 -7.39 -13.02 18.94
CA SER A 55 -8.18 -14.25 19.20
C SER A 55 -8.87 -14.33 20.58
N GLY A 56 -8.73 -13.28 21.42
CA GLY A 56 -9.31 -13.22 22.77
C GLY A 56 -8.44 -13.83 23.89
N LYS A 57 -7.12 -13.99 23.69
CA LYS A 57 -6.18 -14.59 24.67
C LYS A 57 -6.27 -13.94 26.07
N SER A 58 -6.11 -12.63 26.14
CA SER A 58 -6.10 -11.90 27.42
C SER A 58 -7.47 -11.98 28.11
N SER A 59 -8.57 -11.82 27.37
CA SER A 59 -9.93 -11.99 27.92
C SER A 59 -10.23 -13.41 28.38
N LEU A 60 -9.75 -14.43 27.66
CA LEU A 60 -9.87 -15.83 28.11
C LEU A 60 -9.19 -16.03 29.47
N VAL A 61 -8.00 -15.44 29.66
CA VAL A 61 -7.31 -15.52 30.96
C VAL A 61 -8.06 -14.74 32.03
N TYR A 62 -8.35 -13.46 31.80
CA TYR A 62 -8.94 -12.56 32.80
C TYR A 62 -10.36 -12.95 33.21
N CYS A 63 -11.19 -13.40 32.28
CA CYS A 63 -12.59 -13.71 32.53
C CYS A 63 -12.86 -15.22 32.62
N GLY A 64 -12.13 -16.03 31.84
CA GLY A 64 -12.32 -17.48 31.82
C GLY A 64 -11.58 -18.21 32.93
N ILE A 65 -10.36 -17.79 33.29
CA ILE A 65 -9.47 -18.54 34.18
C ILE A 65 -9.40 -17.93 35.58
N LEU A 66 -9.13 -16.62 35.69
CA LEU A 66 -8.93 -15.99 36.99
C LEU A 66 -10.14 -16.12 37.93
N PRO A 67 -11.41 -16.00 37.47
CA PRO A 67 -12.56 -16.19 38.35
C PRO A 67 -12.64 -17.61 38.90
N ARG A 68 -12.35 -18.62 38.07
CA ARG A 68 -12.31 -20.03 38.47
C ARG A 68 -11.23 -20.30 39.52
N ILE A 69 -10.05 -19.67 39.37
CA ILE A 69 -8.99 -19.75 40.38
C ILE A 69 -9.43 -19.12 41.71
N LYS A 70 -10.04 -17.91 41.68
CA LYS A 70 -10.55 -17.26 42.91
C LYS A 70 -11.66 -18.08 43.57
N GLU A 71 -12.58 -18.64 42.80
CA GLU A 71 -13.65 -19.51 43.33
C GLU A 71 -13.11 -20.79 43.94
N MET A 72 -12.15 -21.45 43.28
CA MET A 72 -11.49 -22.64 43.82
C MET A 72 -10.77 -22.31 45.12
N GLY A 73 -10.04 -21.18 45.17
CA GLY A 73 -9.38 -20.72 46.39
C GLY A 73 -10.34 -20.50 47.56
N ARG A 74 -11.53 -19.92 47.28
CA ARG A 74 -12.59 -19.76 48.28
C ARG A 74 -13.15 -21.10 48.77
N LYS A 75 -13.30 -22.10 47.89
CA LYS A 75 -13.84 -23.43 48.22
C LYS A 75 -12.83 -24.31 48.98
N GLU A 76 -11.56 -24.26 48.61
CA GLU A 76 -10.48 -25.06 49.20
C GLU A 76 -9.89 -24.44 50.48
N SER A 77 -10.35 -23.24 50.89
CA SER A 77 -9.71 -22.43 51.93
C SER A 77 -8.21 -22.20 51.70
N SER A 78 -7.76 -22.28 50.44
CA SER A 78 -6.38 -22.00 50.03
C SER A 78 -6.33 -20.63 49.36
N SER A 79 -5.61 -19.67 49.94
CA SER A 79 -5.48 -18.35 49.33
C SER A 79 -4.58 -18.41 48.09
N TRP A 80 -5.10 -17.87 46.99
CA TRP A 80 -4.38 -17.63 45.75
C TRP A 80 -4.03 -16.15 45.66
N ARG A 81 -2.76 -15.86 45.37
CA ARG A 81 -2.28 -14.52 45.01
C ARG A 81 -2.12 -14.47 43.50
N ILE A 82 -2.69 -13.47 42.86
CA ILE A 82 -2.64 -13.32 41.39
C ILE A 82 -1.83 -12.07 41.09
N ILE A 83 -0.77 -12.22 40.29
CA ILE A 83 0.10 -11.13 39.87
C ILE A 83 0.05 -11.09 38.35
N ILE A 84 -0.36 -9.96 37.79
CA ILE A 84 -0.56 -9.78 36.35
C ILE A 84 0.36 -8.66 35.90
N PHE A 85 1.12 -8.88 34.84
CA PHE A 85 1.95 -7.84 34.25
C PHE A 85 2.23 -8.14 32.77
N ARG A 86 2.73 -7.11 32.08
CA ARG A 86 3.32 -7.22 30.74
C ARG A 86 4.82 -6.99 30.84
N PRO A 87 5.66 -7.80 30.17
CA PRO A 87 7.11 -7.69 30.32
C PRO A 87 7.70 -6.34 29.89
N GLY A 88 7.17 -5.73 28.82
CA GLY A 88 7.74 -4.51 28.26
C GLY A 88 9.23 -4.62 27.94
N ASN A 89 9.97 -3.53 28.17
CA ASN A 89 11.41 -3.43 27.91
C ASN A 89 12.26 -3.83 29.14
N ASP A 90 11.63 -3.92 30.32
CA ASP A 90 12.27 -4.28 31.58
C ASP A 90 11.37 -5.31 32.30
N PRO A 91 11.57 -6.61 32.04
CA PRO A 91 10.68 -7.65 32.55
C PRO A 91 10.78 -7.81 34.07
N PHE A 92 11.97 -7.59 34.64
CA PHE A 92 12.16 -7.61 36.09
C PHE A 92 11.54 -6.37 36.75
N GLY A 93 11.73 -5.18 36.16
CA GLY A 93 11.06 -3.94 36.56
C GLY A 93 9.55 -4.07 36.60
N SER A 94 8.98 -4.61 35.53
CA SER A 94 7.54 -4.82 35.39
C SER A 94 6.99 -5.81 36.41
N LEU A 95 7.71 -6.91 36.67
CA LEU A 95 7.35 -7.87 37.72
C LEU A 95 7.45 -7.24 39.12
N ALA A 96 8.51 -6.47 39.40
CA ALA A 96 8.70 -5.81 40.69
C ALA A 96 7.57 -4.79 40.97
N GLY A 97 7.18 -4.02 39.96
CA GLY A 97 6.03 -3.10 40.04
C GLY A 97 4.74 -3.83 40.38
N ALA A 98 4.43 -4.92 39.65
CA ALA A 98 3.23 -5.72 39.90
C ALA A 98 3.25 -6.41 41.27
N MET A 99 4.42 -6.84 41.75
CA MET A 99 4.60 -7.36 43.11
C MET A 99 4.35 -6.28 44.17
N HIS A 100 4.85 -5.06 43.95
CA HIS A 100 4.65 -3.93 44.86
C HIS A 100 3.15 -3.56 44.99
N GLU A 101 2.44 -3.45 43.86
CA GLU A 101 0.99 -3.21 43.85
C GLU A 101 0.24 -4.33 44.58
N ASN A 102 0.58 -5.59 44.32
CA ASN A 102 -0.04 -6.73 45.00
C ASN A 102 0.20 -6.72 46.52
N ILE A 103 1.40 -6.34 46.98
CA ILE A 103 1.73 -6.20 48.40
C ILE A 103 0.87 -5.10 49.04
N ALA A 104 0.72 -3.96 48.36
CA ALA A 104 -0.09 -2.83 48.83
C ALA A 104 -1.57 -3.19 48.98
N GLU A 105 -2.16 -3.86 47.98
CA GLU A 105 -3.57 -4.30 48.02
C GLU A 105 -3.85 -5.32 49.13
N THR A 106 -2.86 -6.10 49.51
CA THR A 106 -3.02 -7.23 50.43
C THR A 106 -2.66 -6.91 51.87
N GLY A 107 -2.25 -5.66 52.15
CA GLY A 107 -1.89 -5.19 53.49
C GLY A 107 -0.62 -5.83 54.05
N LEU A 108 0.22 -6.40 53.17
CA LEU A 108 1.53 -6.91 53.55
C LEU A 108 2.48 -5.75 53.87
N LYS A 109 3.59 -6.03 54.58
CA LYS A 109 4.59 -5.01 54.89
C LYS A 109 5.11 -4.42 53.57
N GLU A 110 4.95 -3.11 53.41
CA GLU A 110 5.34 -2.40 52.21
C GLU A 110 6.85 -2.57 51.95
N VAL A 111 7.18 -2.90 50.71
CA VAL A 111 8.54 -3.12 50.23
C VAL A 111 8.75 -2.25 48.99
N SER A 112 9.87 -1.53 48.93
CA SER A 112 10.16 -0.67 47.79
C SER A 112 10.45 -1.49 46.53
N VAL A 113 10.15 -0.92 45.37
CA VAL A 113 10.39 -1.57 44.06
C VAL A 113 11.87 -1.90 43.88
N GLU A 114 12.80 -1.05 44.35
CA GLU A 114 14.24 -1.28 44.26
C GLU A 114 14.68 -2.50 45.08
N THR A 115 14.07 -2.70 46.24
CA THR A 115 14.36 -3.87 47.08
C THR A 115 13.87 -5.15 46.39
N LEU A 116 12.67 -5.11 45.80
CA LEU A 116 12.13 -6.23 45.03
C LEU A 116 13.03 -6.55 43.82
N LEU A 117 13.47 -5.53 43.08
CA LEU A 117 14.40 -5.69 41.97
C LEU A 117 15.71 -6.34 42.41
N SER A 118 16.30 -5.89 43.53
CA SER A 118 17.54 -6.48 44.04
C SER A 118 17.41 -7.97 44.41
N ASP A 119 16.24 -8.39 44.89
CA ASP A 119 15.96 -9.80 45.18
C ASP A 119 15.69 -10.61 43.89
N LEU A 120 15.12 -9.98 42.87
CA LEU A 120 14.84 -10.59 41.56
C LEU A 120 16.12 -10.82 40.73
N TYR A 121 17.09 -9.89 40.78
CA TYR A 121 18.37 -9.96 40.07
C TYR A 121 19.46 -10.78 40.77
N ARG A 122 19.14 -11.43 41.90
CA ARG A 122 20.18 -11.98 42.80
C ARG A 122 20.82 -13.27 42.28
N GLU A 123 20.01 -14.21 41.81
CA GLU A 123 20.41 -15.56 41.37
C GLU A 123 19.44 -16.07 40.30
N SER A 124 19.72 -17.22 39.67
CA SER A 124 18.84 -17.87 38.67
C SER A 124 17.48 -18.33 39.22
N ASP A 125 17.25 -18.20 40.53
CA ASP A 125 15.99 -18.47 41.25
C ASP A 125 15.39 -17.20 41.90
N GLY A 126 15.80 -16.02 41.47
CA GLY A 126 15.37 -14.71 41.96
C GLY A 126 13.84 -14.55 42.02
N ILE A 127 13.09 -14.95 41.00
CA ILE A 127 11.61 -14.90 41.00
C ILE A 127 11.03 -15.74 42.15
N SER A 128 11.49 -16.97 42.30
CA SER A 128 11.05 -17.89 43.37
C SER A 128 11.40 -17.33 44.75
N THR A 129 12.61 -16.78 44.88
CA THR A 129 13.13 -16.20 46.14
C THR A 129 12.34 -14.96 46.55
N ALA A 130 12.12 -14.02 45.65
CA ALA A 130 11.37 -12.80 45.89
C ALA A 130 9.91 -13.11 46.27
N LEU A 131 9.26 -14.02 45.54
CA LEU A 131 7.88 -14.44 45.84
C LEU A 131 7.79 -15.13 47.21
N LYS A 132 8.71 -16.03 47.55
CA LYS A 132 8.75 -16.70 48.87
C LYS A 132 9.00 -15.74 50.02
N LYS A 133 9.85 -14.73 49.81
CA LYS A 133 10.23 -13.76 50.84
C LYS A 133 9.11 -12.76 51.14
N HIS A 134 8.48 -12.23 50.09
CA HIS A 134 7.59 -11.07 50.21
C HIS A 134 6.11 -11.43 50.12
N ILE A 135 5.72 -12.39 49.27
CA ILE A 135 4.31 -12.64 48.93
C ILE A 135 3.78 -13.94 49.56
N ILE A 136 4.45 -15.07 49.34
CA ILE A 136 3.97 -16.38 49.79
C ILE A 136 4.06 -16.47 51.31
N ARG A 137 2.91 -16.69 51.97
CA ARG A 137 2.81 -17.01 53.40
C ARG A 137 2.18 -18.40 53.59
N GLY A 138 2.50 -19.11 54.67
CA GLY A 138 1.80 -20.36 55.04
C GLY A 138 1.75 -21.41 53.91
N TYR A 139 0.55 -21.66 53.36
CA TYR A 139 0.27 -22.58 52.24
C TYR A 139 -0.26 -21.87 50.98
N GLU A 140 -0.03 -20.56 50.86
CA GLU A 140 -0.53 -19.76 49.72
C GLU A 140 0.07 -20.20 48.39
N LYS A 141 -0.75 -20.17 47.34
CA LYS A 141 -0.35 -20.40 45.94
C LYS A 141 -0.27 -19.06 45.22
N VAL A 142 0.67 -18.90 44.31
CA VAL A 142 0.83 -17.68 43.48
C VAL A 142 0.58 -18.05 42.04
N LEU A 143 -0.23 -17.25 41.35
CA LEU A 143 -0.43 -17.31 39.90
C LEU A 143 0.21 -16.07 39.27
N LEU A 144 1.27 -16.28 38.50
CA LEU A 144 1.86 -15.28 37.62
C LEU A 144 1.16 -15.32 36.26
N VAL A 145 0.58 -14.21 35.84
CA VAL A 145 0.02 -14.03 34.50
C VAL A 145 0.91 -13.05 33.75
N ILE A 146 1.62 -13.58 32.76
CA ILE A 146 2.47 -12.79 31.87
C ILE A 146 1.70 -12.61 30.55
N ASP A 147 1.03 -11.48 30.41
CA ASP A 147 0.27 -11.13 29.21
C ASP A 147 1.21 -10.54 28.15
N GLN A 148 0.99 -10.86 26.87
CA GLN A 148 1.84 -10.43 25.76
C GLN A 148 3.32 -10.79 25.96
N PHE A 149 3.59 -12.05 26.29
CA PHE A 149 4.95 -12.57 26.54
C PHE A 149 5.90 -12.32 25.35
N GLU A 150 5.37 -12.16 24.14
CA GLU A 150 6.19 -11.83 22.97
C GLU A 150 6.92 -10.47 23.05
N GLU A 151 6.51 -9.57 23.95
CA GLU A 151 7.20 -8.28 24.16
C GLU A 151 8.68 -8.47 24.49
N LEU A 152 9.02 -9.53 25.22
CA LEU A 152 10.40 -9.92 25.54
C LEU A 152 11.30 -10.03 24.30
N PHE A 153 10.74 -10.51 23.18
CA PHE A 153 11.50 -10.77 21.96
C PHE A 153 11.57 -9.54 21.04
N ARG A 154 10.56 -8.66 21.06
CA ARG A 154 10.48 -7.48 20.19
C ARG A 154 11.55 -6.44 20.50
N TYR A 155 11.85 -6.22 21.77
CA TYR A 155 12.80 -5.19 22.18
C TYR A 155 14.27 -5.59 22.03
N ARG A 156 14.55 -6.87 21.71
CA ARG A 156 15.90 -7.36 21.36
C ARG A 156 16.42 -6.78 20.04
N THR A 157 15.51 -6.40 19.15
CA THR A 157 15.80 -5.88 17.79
C THR A 157 15.87 -4.36 17.69
N SER A 158 15.48 -3.61 18.73
CA SER A 158 15.59 -2.15 18.73
C SER A 158 17.00 -1.68 19.08
N ASP A 159 17.56 -0.90 18.16
CA ASP A 159 18.94 -0.41 18.01
C ASP A 159 19.41 0.57 19.12
N THR A 160 19.16 0.25 20.38
CA THR A 160 19.93 0.81 21.50
C THR A 160 20.96 -0.23 21.86
N GLY A 161 22.23 0.00 21.50
CA GLY A 161 23.40 -0.81 21.87
C GLY A 161 23.66 -0.88 23.38
N GLY A 162 22.65 -1.26 24.15
CA GLY A 162 22.70 -1.60 25.56
C GLY A 162 22.62 -3.12 25.72
N THR A 163 23.08 -3.55 26.89
CA THR A 163 23.17 -4.91 27.44
C THR A 163 21.81 -5.65 27.57
N TYR A 164 20.81 -5.39 26.74
CA TYR A 164 19.43 -5.89 26.94
C TYR A 164 19.19 -7.32 26.46
N GLY A 165 20.11 -7.91 25.69
CA GLY A 165 20.02 -9.30 25.25
C GLY A 165 20.24 -10.33 26.37
N THR A 166 20.90 -9.95 27.46
CA THR A 166 21.19 -10.83 28.61
C THR A 166 19.99 -10.95 29.56
N ASP A 167 19.28 -9.86 29.80
CA ASP A 167 18.21 -9.79 30.81
C ASP A 167 16.98 -10.64 30.43
N THR A 168 16.69 -10.74 29.13
CA THR A 168 15.60 -11.61 28.64
C THR A 168 15.89 -13.09 28.88
N GLY A 169 17.14 -13.52 28.64
CA GLY A 169 17.54 -14.90 28.88
C GLY A 169 17.52 -15.26 30.35
N GLU A 170 18.06 -14.38 31.20
CA GLU A 170 18.05 -14.52 32.65
C GLU A 170 16.63 -14.57 33.22
N PHE A 171 15.74 -13.71 32.73
CA PHE A 171 14.33 -13.71 33.11
C PHE A 171 13.61 -15.02 32.75
N ILE A 172 13.83 -15.52 31.53
CA ILE A 172 13.24 -16.79 31.08
C ILE A 172 13.76 -17.96 31.92
N GLU A 173 15.05 -18.00 32.21
CA GLU A 173 15.65 -19.05 33.05
C GLU A 173 15.07 -19.01 34.48
N ASN A 174 14.97 -17.83 35.07
CA ASN A 174 14.30 -17.60 36.35
C ASN A 174 12.85 -18.09 36.36
N LEU A 175 12.09 -17.81 35.30
CA LEU A 175 10.71 -18.25 35.18
C LEU A 175 10.61 -19.78 35.09
N VAL A 176 11.47 -20.41 34.31
CA VAL A 176 11.53 -21.87 34.16
C VAL A 176 11.84 -22.53 35.51
N ASN A 177 12.82 -22.00 36.25
CA ASN A 177 13.17 -22.52 37.55
C ASN A 177 12.04 -22.34 38.57
N ALA A 178 11.39 -21.17 38.58
CA ALA A 178 10.25 -20.91 39.46
C ALA A 178 9.11 -21.93 39.29
N VAL A 179 8.87 -22.43 38.08
CA VAL A 179 7.86 -23.48 37.81
C VAL A 179 8.40 -24.89 38.10
N SER A 180 9.67 -25.15 37.79
CA SER A 180 10.23 -26.51 37.76
C SER A 180 10.58 -27.07 39.14
N LEU A 181 10.73 -26.23 40.17
CA LEU A 181 11.03 -26.68 41.53
C LEU A 181 9.92 -27.59 42.10
N ILE A 182 10.32 -28.70 42.72
CA ILE A 182 9.44 -29.81 43.16
C ILE A 182 8.40 -29.36 44.21
N ASP A 183 8.72 -28.36 45.04
CA ASP A 183 7.82 -27.76 46.03
C ASP A 183 7.38 -26.33 45.64
N SER A 184 7.39 -26.01 44.35
CA SER A 184 6.92 -24.71 43.89
C SER A 184 5.39 -24.62 43.93
N ARG A 185 4.92 -23.57 44.61
CA ARG A 185 3.51 -23.14 44.65
C ARG A 185 3.22 -22.03 43.64
N ILE A 186 4.15 -21.84 42.70
CA ILE A 186 4.09 -20.83 41.66
C ILE A 186 3.49 -21.48 40.41
N PHE A 187 2.38 -20.91 39.97
CA PHE A 187 1.70 -21.23 38.74
C PHE A 187 1.95 -20.11 37.74
N THR A 188 2.09 -20.43 36.47
CA THR A 188 2.36 -19.43 35.44
C THR A 188 1.46 -19.62 34.22
N ILE A 189 0.82 -18.53 33.80
CA ILE A 189 0.17 -18.42 32.49
C ILE A 189 0.99 -17.44 31.66
N VAL A 190 1.39 -17.86 30.47
CA VAL A 190 1.94 -16.93 29.47
C VAL A 190 0.96 -16.83 28.31
N THR A 191 0.59 -15.61 27.91
CA THR A 191 -0.15 -15.41 26.66
C THR A 191 0.83 -14.91 25.60
N MET A 192 0.77 -15.49 24.39
CA MET A 192 1.58 -14.98 23.28
C MET A 192 0.94 -15.22 21.93
N ARG A 193 1.38 -14.48 20.93
CA ARG A 193 1.02 -14.79 19.55
C ARG A 193 1.79 -16.02 19.04
N ALA A 194 1.16 -16.81 18.18
CA ALA A 194 1.73 -18.06 17.68
C ALA A 194 2.98 -17.88 16.78
N ASP A 195 3.14 -16.72 16.13
CA ASP A 195 4.31 -16.36 15.32
C ASP A 195 5.59 -16.20 16.14
N PHE A 196 5.50 -15.94 17.45
CA PHE A 196 6.66 -15.84 18.35
C PHE A 196 7.10 -17.18 18.96
N MET A 197 6.47 -18.29 18.58
CA MET A 197 6.90 -19.64 19.00
C MET A 197 8.31 -19.97 18.53
N GLY A 198 8.73 -19.45 17.36
CA GLY A 198 10.10 -19.61 16.85
C GLY A 198 11.15 -19.00 17.78
N GLU A 199 10.87 -17.84 18.35
CA GLU A 199 11.77 -17.16 19.30
C GLU A 199 11.92 -17.94 20.61
N CYS A 200 10.88 -18.66 21.04
CA CYS A 200 10.94 -19.50 22.23
C CYS A 200 11.89 -20.70 22.05
N ALA A 201 12.17 -21.14 20.82
CA ALA A 201 13.00 -22.31 20.52
C ALA A 201 14.48 -22.10 20.92
N TYR A 202 14.94 -20.85 21.07
CA TYR A 202 16.27 -20.53 21.56
C TYR A 202 16.47 -20.87 23.06
N TYR A 203 15.38 -21.13 23.79
CA TYR A 203 15.39 -21.37 25.24
C TYR A 203 14.89 -22.79 25.54
N GLN A 204 15.81 -23.71 25.84
CA GLN A 204 15.48 -25.14 26.01
C GLN A 204 14.47 -25.38 27.15
N GLY A 205 14.67 -24.76 28.32
CA GLY A 205 13.78 -24.93 29.47
C GLY A 205 12.36 -24.45 29.20
N LEU A 206 12.22 -23.28 28.56
CA LEU A 206 10.92 -22.72 28.16
C LEU A 206 10.23 -23.62 27.12
N THR A 207 10.99 -24.11 26.13
CA THR A 207 10.47 -25.04 25.11
C THR A 207 9.90 -26.31 25.74
N GLN A 208 10.56 -26.87 26.76
CA GLN A 208 10.05 -28.03 27.48
C GLN A 208 8.74 -27.73 28.22
N LEU A 209 8.62 -26.56 28.87
CA LEU A 209 7.39 -26.15 29.54
C LEU A 209 6.24 -25.97 28.55
N ILE A 210 6.49 -25.29 27.42
CA ILE A 210 5.49 -25.09 26.36
C ILE A 210 5.04 -26.43 25.77
N ASN A 211 5.97 -27.34 25.44
CA ASN A 211 5.63 -28.65 24.90
C ASN A 211 4.80 -29.51 25.86
N ARG A 212 5.03 -29.38 27.18
CA ARG A 212 4.23 -30.06 28.21
C ARG A 212 2.82 -29.47 28.34
N SER A 213 2.68 -28.16 28.18
CA SER A 213 1.44 -27.44 28.47
C SER A 213 1.28 -26.21 27.57
N ASN A 214 0.78 -26.45 26.36
CA ASN A 214 0.35 -25.41 25.43
C ASN A 214 -1.15 -25.57 25.12
N PHE A 215 -1.82 -24.44 24.95
CA PHE A 215 -3.17 -24.36 24.44
C PHE A 215 -3.21 -23.33 23.32
N LEU A 216 -3.30 -23.83 22.09
CA LEU A 216 -3.52 -22.99 20.90
C LEU A 216 -5.02 -22.68 20.82
N ILE A 217 -5.39 -21.42 21.01
CA ILE A 217 -6.78 -20.98 20.94
C ILE A 217 -7.29 -21.22 19.52
N PRO A 218 -8.35 -22.05 19.33
CA PRO A 218 -8.95 -22.25 18.03
C PRO A 218 -9.74 -21.02 17.60
N ARG A 219 -9.96 -20.89 16.29
CA ARG A 219 -10.98 -19.97 15.77
C ARG A 219 -12.34 -20.33 16.38
N MET A 220 -13.15 -19.33 16.68
CA MET A 220 -14.50 -19.55 17.19
C MET A 220 -15.37 -20.14 16.08
N GLU A 221 -16.26 -21.05 16.45
CA GLU A 221 -17.33 -21.50 15.58
C GLU A 221 -18.45 -20.44 15.53
N ARG A 222 -19.27 -20.47 14.49
CA ARG A 222 -20.37 -19.50 14.30
C ARG A 222 -21.31 -19.43 15.50
N GLU A 223 -21.57 -20.56 16.17
CA GLU A 223 -22.40 -20.59 17.38
C GLU A 223 -21.73 -19.92 18.59
N ASN A 224 -20.40 -20.02 18.71
CA ASN A 224 -19.67 -19.32 19.76
C ASN A 224 -19.71 -17.81 19.54
N TYR A 225 -19.62 -17.34 18.28
CA TYR A 225 -19.82 -15.93 17.95
C TYR A 225 -21.24 -15.46 18.27
N ARG A 226 -22.27 -16.27 18.01
CA ARG A 226 -23.64 -15.96 18.41
C ARG A 226 -23.73 -15.72 19.92
N GLN A 227 -23.11 -16.57 20.73
CA GLN A 227 -23.07 -16.40 22.19
C GLN A 227 -22.32 -15.14 22.63
N VAL A 228 -21.22 -14.78 21.95
CA VAL A 228 -20.47 -13.53 22.21
C VAL A 228 -21.32 -12.29 21.95
N ILE A 229 -22.22 -12.33 20.96
CA ILE A 229 -23.10 -11.22 20.61
C ILE A 229 -24.32 -11.17 21.54
N GLU A 230 -25.05 -12.28 21.65
CA GLU A 230 -26.32 -12.33 22.39
C GLU A 230 -26.15 -12.36 23.91
N GLY A 231 -25.11 -13.05 24.40
CA GLY A 231 -24.90 -13.29 25.83
C GLY A 231 -24.81 -12.00 26.64
N PRO A 232 -23.90 -11.07 26.30
CA PRO A 232 -23.76 -9.81 27.03
C PRO A 232 -25.04 -8.95 26.95
N ALA A 233 -25.70 -8.90 25.78
CA ALA A 233 -26.94 -8.16 25.61
C ALA A 233 -28.08 -8.72 26.48
N LYS A 234 -28.26 -10.05 26.48
CA LYS A 234 -29.25 -10.75 27.33
C LYS A 234 -28.95 -10.56 28.81
N TYR A 235 -27.68 -10.57 29.21
CA TYR A 235 -27.27 -10.32 30.60
C TYR A 235 -27.73 -8.92 31.07
N CYS A 236 -27.60 -7.91 30.21
CA CYS A 236 -28.09 -6.55 30.46
C CYS A 236 -29.62 -6.38 30.27
N GLY A 237 -30.35 -7.45 29.94
CA GLY A 237 -31.81 -7.43 29.77
C GLY A 237 -32.28 -6.83 28.45
N ILE A 238 -31.42 -6.78 27.43
CA ILE A 238 -31.73 -6.18 26.12
C ILE A 238 -31.87 -7.26 25.05
N SER A 239 -32.84 -7.06 24.16
CA SER A 239 -33.07 -7.94 23.02
C SER A 239 -32.31 -7.44 21.79
N VAL A 240 -31.79 -8.39 21.01
CA VAL A 240 -31.06 -8.14 19.76
C VAL A 240 -31.88 -8.78 18.64
N ASP A 241 -32.07 -8.04 17.54
CA ASP A 241 -32.79 -8.55 16.37
C ASP A 241 -32.04 -9.75 15.77
N GLN A 242 -32.76 -10.84 15.50
CA GLN A 242 -32.17 -12.06 14.94
C GLN A 242 -31.62 -11.87 13.53
N SER A 243 -32.27 -11.04 12.70
CA SER A 243 -31.77 -10.71 11.36
C SER A 243 -30.45 -9.96 11.43
N PHE A 244 -30.30 -9.06 12.41
CA PHE A 244 -29.07 -8.34 12.66
C PHE A 244 -27.92 -9.26 13.11
N ILE A 245 -28.22 -10.28 13.92
CA ILE A 245 -27.21 -11.28 14.31
C ILE A 245 -26.72 -12.06 13.10
N GLU A 246 -27.61 -12.51 12.22
CA GLU A 246 -27.18 -13.21 11.00
C GLU A 246 -26.31 -12.31 10.11
N THR A 247 -26.68 -11.03 9.94
CA THR A 247 -25.84 -10.07 9.22
C THR A 247 -24.45 -9.94 9.83
N LEU A 248 -24.36 -9.81 11.17
CA LEU A 248 -23.07 -9.74 11.85
C LEU A 248 -22.24 -11.01 11.64
N LEU A 249 -22.86 -12.19 11.72
CA LEU A 249 -22.18 -13.46 11.53
C LEU A 249 -21.69 -13.64 10.09
N ASP A 250 -22.46 -13.18 9.11
CA ASP A 250 -22.05 -13.20 7.70
C ASP A 250 -20.87 -12.25 7.44
N ASP A 251 -20.91 -11.04 8.01
CA ASP A 251 -19.80 -10.08 7.90
C ASP A 251 -18.51 -10.57 8.60
N LEU A 252 -18.59 -11.52 9.55
CA LEU A 252 -17.41 -12.12 10.20
C LEU A 252 -16.67 -13.08 9.27
N ASP A 253 -17.39 -13.85 8.42
CA ASP A 253 -16.79 -14.89 7.58
C ASP A 253 -15.78 -14.32 6.57
N ASP A 254 -15.92 -13.04 6.22
CA ASP A 254 -15.07 -12.33 5.24
C ASP A 254 -13.84 -11.61 5.83
N GLN A 255 -13.69 -11.51 7.16
CA GLN A 255 -12.69 -10.63 7.80
C GLN A 255 -11.54 -11.38 8.51
N ILE A 256 -10.36 -10.75 8.54
CA ILE A 256 -9.18 -11.18 9.32
C ILE A 256 -9.16 -10.37 10.64
N ASP A 257 -8.83 -11.01 11.78
CA ASP A 257 -8.85 -10.42 13.14
C ASP A 257 -10.27 -10.02 13.61
N GLN A 258 -11.19 -10.97 13.51
CA GLN A 258 -12.64 -10.80 13.62
C GLN A 258 -13.14 -10.28 14.98
N LEU A 259 -12.56 -10.73 16.10
CA LEU A 259 -13.17 -10.49 17.42
C LEU A 259 -13.01 -9.05 17.95
N PRO A 260 -11.85 -8.38 17.87
CA PRO A 260 -11.73 -6.99 18.29
C PRO A 260 -12.56 -6.03 17.44
N VAL A 261 -12.66 -6.30 16.14
CA VAL A 261 -13.50 -5.53 15.20
C VAL A 261 -14.97 -5.69 15.55
N LEU A 262 -15.42 -6.92 15.80
CA LEU A 262 -16.77 -7.22 16.26
C LEU A 262 -17.10 -6.49 17.56
N GLN A 263 -16.22 -6.59 18.57
CA GLN A 263 -16.41 -5.92 19.85
C GLN A 263 -16.48 -4.40 19.70
N HIS A 264 -15.65 -3.81 18.84
CA HIS A 264 -15.70 -2.39 18.53
C HIS A 264 -17.01 -1.99 17.84
N ALA A 265 -17.44 -2.75 16.84
CA ALA A 265 -18.70 -2.48 16.13
C ALA A 265 -19.92 -2.63 17.05
N LEU A 266 -19.96 -3.66 17.90
CA LEU A 266 -21.04 -3.86 18.87
C LEU A 266 -21.07 -2.75 19.93
N MET A 267 -19.90 -2.36 20.44
CA MET A 267 -19.77 -1.24 21.39
C MET A 267 -20.30 0.06 20.79
N ARG A 268 -19.94 0.36 19.53
CA ARG A 268 -20.47 1.52 18.79
C ARG A 268 -21.98 1.42 18.55
N THR A 269 -22.46 0.26 18.08
CA THR A 269 -23.88 0.00 17.82
C THR A 269 -24.70 0.20 19.09
N TRP A 270 -24.20 -0.28 20.23
CA TRP A 270 -24.81 -0.08 21.53
C TRP A 270 -24.88 1.40 21.93
N ASN A 271 -23.80 2.16 21.75
CA ASN A 271 -23.78 3.58 22.12
C ASN A 271 -24.85 4.35 21.32
N HIS A 272 -24.91 4.15 20.01
CA HIS A 272 -25.93 4.76 19.15
C HIS A 272 -27.36 4.29 19.51
N TRP A 273 -27.54 3.00 19.79
CA TRP A 273 -28.84 2.47 20.24
C TRP A 273 -29.27 3.09 21.57
N SER A 274 -28.36 3.21 22.53
CA SER A 274 -28.64 3.76 23.86
C SER A 274 -28.98 5.27 23.81
N GLU A 275 -28.49 6.01 22.82
CA GLU A 275 -28.80 7.43 22.63
C GLU A 275 -30.26 7.68 22.22
N LEU A 276 -30.90 6.70 21.59
CA LEU A 276 -32.30 6.79 21.15
C LEU A 276 -33.30 6.76 22.31
N LYS A 277 -32.86 6.40 23.52
CA LYS A 277 -33.66 6.36 24.76
C LYS A 277 -34.95 5.53 24.68
N ASP A 278 -34.99 4.54 23.79
CA ASP A 278 -36.08 3.57 23.68
C ASP A 278 -35.58 2.17 24.07
N PRO A 279 -35.73 1.77 25.34
CA PRO A 279 -35.20 0.51 25.84
C PRO A 279 -35.99 -0.73 25.38
N ASP A 280 -37.22 -0.57 24.88
CA ASP A 280 -38.06 -1.67 24.40
C ASP A 280 -37.74 -2.04 22.94
N ARG A 281 -37.09 -1.13 22.21
CA ARG A 281 -36.63 -1.36 20.85
C ARG A 281 -35.42 -2.30 20.84
N PRO A 282 -35.45 -3.42 20.08
CA PRO A 282 -34.28 -4.29 19.95
C PRO A 282 -33.12 -3.56 19.25
N MET A 283 -31.89 -3.92 19.62
CA MET A 283 -30.71 -3.50 18.86
C MET A 283 -30.75 -4.16 17.47
N GLY A 284 -30.60 -3.38 16.41
CA GLY A 284 -30.77 -3.87 15.05
C GLY A 284 -29.84 -3.23 14.02
N TYR A 285 -30.12 -3.52 12.75
CA TYR A 285 -29.27 -3.14 11.62
C TYR A 285 -29.14 -1.63 11.44
N ALA A 286 -30.16 -0.82 11.79
CA ALA A 286 -30.13 0.63 11.57
C ALA A 286 -28.97 1.30 12.32
N GLU A 287 -28.75 0.94 13.59
CA GLU A 287 -27.66 1.48 14.39
C GLU A 287 -26.31 0.95 13.90
N TYR A 288 -26.27 -0.30 13.43
CA TYR A 288 -25.06 -0.90 12.87
C TYR A 288 -24.64 -0.27 11.52
N ASP A 289 -25.60 0.08 10.68
CA ASP A 289 -25.38 0.81 9.42
C ASP A 289 -24.88 2.23 9.69
N SER A 290 -25.43 2.89 10.72
CA SER A 290 -25.04 4.25 11.10
C SER A 290 -23.58 4.39 11.51
N ILE A 291 -22.97 3.30 12.01
CA ILE A 291 -21.55 3.25 12.37
C ILE A 291 -20.67 2.79 11.20
N GLY A 292 -21.23 2.57 10.01
CA GLY A 292 -20.50 2.10 8.84
C GLY A 292 -20.24 0.60 8.81
N THR A 293 -21.01 -0.21 9.56
CA THR A 293 -20.86 -1.66 9.71
C THR A 293 -19.48 -2.08 10.24
N MET A 294 -19.19 -3.38 10.39
CA MET A 294 -17.87 -3.86 10.81
C MET A 294 -16.76 -3.44 9.84
N ARG A 295 -17.10 -3.20 8.56
CA ARG A 295 -16.14 -2.82 7.53
C ARG A 295 -15.50 -1.46 7.80
N ASN A 296 -16.31 -0.45 8.17
CA ASN A 296 -15.83 0.92 8.31
C ASN A 296 -15.90 1.46 9.75
N ALA A 297 -16.50 0.75 10.71
CA ALA A 297 -16.70 1.25 12.07
C ALA A 297 -15.42 1.78 12.75
N MET A 298 -14.30 1.07 12.60
CA MET A 298 -13.01 1.54 13.13
C MET A 298 -12.50 2.78 12.39
N SER A 299 -12.61 2.81 11.06
CA SER A 299 -12.19 3.95 10.23
C SER A 299 -12.99 5.21 10.58
N CYS A 300 -14.32 5.10 10.65
CA CYS A 300 -15.23 6.19 11.01
C CYS A 300 -14.91 6.75 12.40
N HIS A 301 -14.74 5.90 13.41
CA HIS A 301 -14.48 6.35 14.77
C HIS A 301 -13.08 6.95 14.94
N ALA A 302 -12.06 6.40 14.26
CA ALA A 302 -10.73 7.01 14.24
C ALA A 302 -10.75 8.38 13.52
N ASP A 303 -11.56 8.53 12.47
CA ASP A 303 -11.75 9.80 11.75
C ASP A 303 -12.53 10.84 12.57
N GLU A 304 -13.47 10.43 13.43
CA GLU A 304 -14.12 11.30 14.41
C GLU A 304 -13.09 11.86 15.41
N ALA A 305 -12.27 10.98 16.02
CA ALA A 305 -11.22 11.39 16.94
C ALA A 305 -10.17 12.29 16.27
N TYR A 306 -9.82 12.02 15.01
CA TYR A 306 -8.97 12.88 14.19
C TYR A 306 -9.63 14.22 13.85
N GLY A 307 -10.95 14.22 13.64
CA GLY A 307 -11.76 15.39 13.31
C GLY A 307 -11.80 16.42 14.44
N GLU A 308 -11.78 15.97 15.68
CA GLU A 308 -11.73 16.83 16.88
C GLU A 308 -10.42 17.61 17.04
N LEU A 309 -9.35 17.20 16.36
CA LEU A 309 -8.05 17.86 16.43
C LEU A 309 -8.01 19.12 15.57
N ASP A 310 -7.28 20.12 16.07
CA ASP A 310 -6.96 21.33 15.33
C ASP A 310 -5.90 21.07 14.23
N LYS A 311 -5.55 22.09 13.44
CA LYS A 311 -4.61 21.92 12.31
C LYS A 311 -3.24 21.43 12.78
N ARG A 312 -2.74 21.87 13.94
CA ARG A 312 -1.46 21.44 14.50
C ARG A 312 -1.55 20.02 15.06
N GLY A 313 -2.60 19.72 15.81
CA GLY A 313 -2.87 18.39 16.37
C GLY A 313 -3.03 17.32 15.29
N ARG A 314 -3.65 17.63 14.15
CA ARG A 314 -3.76 16.72 12.99
C ARG A 314 -2.42 16.35 12.37
N GLU A 315 -1.48 17.29 12.32
CA GLU A 315 -0.11 17.03 11.84
C GLU A 315 0.66 16.15 12.83
N ILE A 316 0.57 16.48 14.13
CA ILE A 316 1.18 15.68 15.21
C ILE A 316 0.62 14.25 15.20
N CYS A 317 -0.70 14.11 15.06
CA CYS A 317 -1.39 12.82 14.96
C CYS A 317 -0.85 11.98 13.79
N ARG A 318 -0.78 12.56 12.59
CA ARG A 318 -0.23 11.88 11.40
C ARG A 318 1.20 11.40 11.65
N ARG A 319 2.09 12.27 12.16
CA ARG A 319 3.49 11.91 12.41
C ARG A 319 3.64 10.90 13.55
N MET A 320 2.80 10.97 14.58
CA MET A 320 2.77 10.02 15.68
C MET A 320 2.39 8.63 15.19
N PHE A 321 1.28 8.50 14.45
CA PHE A 321 0.84 7.21 13.95
C PHE A 321 1.85 6.57 12.99
N ARG A 322 2.51 7.38 12.14
CA ARG A 322 3.65 6.92 11.32
C ARG A 322 4.85 6.50 12.17
N ALA A 323 5.10 7.17 13.29
CA ALA A 323 6.24 6.83 14.14
C ALA A 323 6.03 5.51 14.91
N ILE A 324 4.77 5.18 15.26
CA ILE A 324 4.40 3.96 15.99
C ILE A 324 3.97 2.78 15.10
N THR A 325 4.09 2.92 13.77
CA THR A 325 3.77 1.85 12.81
C THR A 325 4.88 1.72 11.76
N GLU A 326 4.97 0.57 11.11
CA GLU A 326 5.96 0.31 10.06
C GLU A 326 5.44 -0.74 9.06
N LYS A 327 6.01 -0.84 7.87
CA LYS A 327 5.78 -2.00 6.99
C LYS A 327 6.76 -3.12 7.32
N GLY A 328 6.21 -4.27 7.68
CA GLY A 328 6.98 -5.50 7.82
C GLY A 328 7.46 -6.07 6.47
N PRO A 329 8.26 -7.15 6.49
CA PRO A 329 8.81 -7.80 5.28
C PRO A 329 7.74 -8.22 4.26
N ASP A 330 6.57 -8.64 4.75
CA ASP A 330 5.42 -9.06 3.93
C ASP A 330 4.61 -7.88 3.38
N SER A 331 5.15 -6.65 3.43
CA SER A 331 4.45 -5.39 3.10
C SER A 331 3.18 -5.11 3.92
N ARG A 332 2.94 -5.88 4.98
CA ARG A 332 1.86 -5.66 5.95
C ARG A 332 2.30 -4.63 6.98
N GLY A 333 1.39 -3.74 7.36
CA GLY A 333 1.62 -2.83 8.46
C GLY A 333 1.74 -3.57 9.79
N ILE A 334 2.82 -3.34 10.50
CA ILE A 334 3.14 -3.86 11.83
C ILE A 334 3.25 -2.73 12.84
N ARG A 335 3.08 -3.06 14.12
CA ARG A 335 3.23 -2.12 15.24
C ARG A 335 4.70 -1.82 15.53
N ARG A 336 4.99 -0.59 15.91
CA ARG A 336 6.31 -0.13 16.37
C ARG A 336 6.17 0.68 17.67
N PRO A 337 6.04 0.02 18.84
CA PRO A 337 5.96 0.70 20.12
C PRO A 337 7.09 1.72 20.29
N THR A 338 6.77 2.95 20.67
CA THR A 338 7.76 4.03 20.77
C THR A 338 7.60 4.82 22.06
N VAL A 339 8.73 5.10 22.72
CA VAL A 339 8.76 5.87 23.97
C VAL A 339 8.32 7.32 23.73
N PHE A 340 7.54 7.88 24.66
CA PHE A 340 6.98 9.23 24.60
C PHE A 340 8.04 10.32 24.34
N SER A 341 9.16 10.29 25.06
CA SER A 341 10.29 11.22 24.84
C SER A 341 10.88 11.13 23.43
N SER A 342 10.93 9.94 22.85
CA SER A 342 11.38 9.71 21.48
C SER A 342 10.36 10.24 20.46
N LEU A 343 9.06 10.03 20.69
CA LEU A 343 7.99 10.59 19.85
C LEU A 343 8.05 12.11 19.79
N LYS A 344 8.19 12.79 20.93
CA LYS A 344 8.38 14.25 20.97
C LYS A 344 9.52 14.71 20.07
N SER A 345 10.65 14.01 20.14
CA SER A 345 11.86 14.34 19.38
C SER A 345 11.74 14.00 17.88
N ILE A 346 10.97 12.96 17.53
CA ILE A 346 10.72 12.55 16.14
C ILE A 346 9.78 13.55 15.46
N ILE A 347 8.71 13.95 16.17
CA ILE A 347 7.63 14.80 15.67
C ILE A 347 7.98 16.28 15.74
N ASP A 348 8.87 16.68 16.65
CA ASP A 348 9.21 18.07 16.96
C ASP A 348 7.99 18.85 17.51
N CYS A 349 7.52 18.42 18.69
CA CYS A 349 6.35 18.98 19.39
C CYS A 349 6.57 19.09 20.91
N THR A 350 5.75 19.89 21.59
CA THR A 350 5.80 19.98 23.06
C THR A 350 5.14 18.77 23.73
N SER A 351 5.37 18.60 25.04
CA SER A 351 4.72 17.53 25.81
C SER A 351 3.21 17.72 25.86
N GLU A 352 2.74 18.96 26.01
CA GLU A 352 1.33 19.31 26.11
C GLU A 352 0.60 18.98 24.79
N GLU A 353 1.17 19.39 23.64
CA GLU A 353 0.61 19.11 22.32
C GLU A 353 0.47 17.58 22.09
N LEU A 354 1.49 16.80 22.48
CA LEU A 354 1.47 15.35 22.28
C LEU A 354 0.51 14.65 23.24
N ILE A 355 0.42 15.08 24.50
CA ILE A 355 -0.53 14.53 25.48
C ILE A 355 -1.97 14.78 25.02
N GLU A 356 -2.27 15.98 24.50
CA GLU A 356 -3.61 16.31 23.98
C GLU A 356 -4.00 15.38 22.84
N VAL A 357 -3.13 15.21 21.83
CA VAL A 357 -3.38 14.33 20.68
C VAL A 357 -3.54 12.88 21.13
N ILE A 358 -2.62 12.37 21.95
CA ILE A 358 -2.69 10.99 22.46
C ILE A 358 -3.95 10.77 23.30
N GLY A 359 -4.35 11.77 24.11
CA GLY A 359 -5.53 11.72 24.96
C GLY A 359 -6.83 11.48 24.17
N LYS A 360 -6.97 12.07 22.98
CA LYS A 360 -8.13 11.85 22.10
C LYS A 360 -8.28 10.39 21.66
N PHE A 361 -7.18 9.73 21.34
CA PHE A 361 -7.19 8.33 20.90
C PHE A 361 -7.18 7.31 22.05
N ARG A 362 -6.95 7.76 23.29
CA ARG A 362 -6.98 6.92 24.49
C ARG A 362 -8.32 6.88 25.20
N GLN A 363 -9.29 7.71 24.80
CA GLN A 363 -10.60 7.78 25.46
C GLN A 363 -11.24 6.38 25.59
N PRO A 364 -11.97 6.09 26.68
CA PRO A 364 -12.57 4.78 26.91
C PRO A 364 -13.46 4.26 25.78
N SER A 365 -14.10 5.17 25.03
CA SER A 365 -14.92 4.85 23.86
C SER A 365 -14.12 4.24 22.71
N GLY A 366 -12.92 4.78 22.42
CA GLY A 366 -12.10 4.37 21.28
C GLY A 366 -10.96 3.42 21.63
N ALA A 367 -10.27 3.68 22.75
CA ALA A 367 -9.12 2.92 23.27
C ALA A 367 -8.14 2.47 22.18
N PHE A 368 -7.80 3.34 21.22
CA PHE A 368 -6.96 3.01 20.07
C PHE A 368 -5.47 2.91 20.42
N LEU A 369 -5.04 3.62 21.46
CA LEU A 369 -3.66 3.66 21.93
C LEU A 369 -3.51 3.11 23.34
N THR A 370 -2.35 2.52 23.61
CA THR A 370 -1.87 2.12 24.93
C THR A 370 -0.74 3.04 25.40
N PRO A 371 -0.60 3.29 26.73
CA PRO A 371 -1.38 2.71 27.84
C PRO A 371 -2.81 3.27 27.94
N GLY A 372 -3.71 2.60 28.67
CA GLY A 372 -5.13 3.02 28.79
C GLY A 372 -5.29 4.39 29.45
N PHE A 373 -6.41 5.09 29.21
CA PHE A 373 -6.67 6.50 29.53
C PHE A 373 -6.16 6.98 30.90
N ASP A 374 -6.38 6.18 31.96
CA ASP A 374 -6.10 6.56 33.35
C ASP A 374 -4.61 6.58 33.72
N VAL A 375 -3.74 6.04 32.86
CA VAL A 375 -2.29 6.01 33.12
C VAL A 375 -1.66 7.36 32.74
N PRO A 376 -0.98 8.06 33.66
CA PRO A 376 -0.32 9.32 33.31
C PRO A 376 0.85 9.07 32.34
N LEU A 377 0.99 9.93 31.33
CA LEU A 377 2.09 9.84 30.36
C LEU A 377 3.34 10.52 30.93
N LYS A 378 4.43 9.77 31.01
CA LYS A 378 5.77 10.21 31.41
C LYS A 378 6.75 10.05 30.25
N ASP A 379 7.95 10.59 30.38
CA ASP A 379 8.96 10.59 29.32
C ASP A 379 9.45 9.19 28.92
N ASP A 380 9.36 8.21 29.81
CA ASP A 380 9.69 6.80 29.62
C ASP A 380 8.47 5.94 29.20
N THR A 381 7.27 6.52 29.13
CA THR A 381 6.07 5.77 28.78
C THR A 381 6.10 5.33 27.32
N VAL A 382 5.87 4.03 27.08
CA VAL A 382 5.78 3.47 25.73
C VAL A 382 4.38 3.68 25.17
N ILE A 383 4.29 4.30 24.00
CA ILE A 383 3.04 4.49 23.27
C ILE A 383 2.97 3.45 22.14
N ASP A 384 1.86 2.73 22.06
CA ASP A 384 1.61 1.73 21.03
C ASP A 384 0.11 1.70 20.64
N LEU A 385 -0.22 0.97 19.58
CA LEU A 385 -1.58 0.65 19.20
C LEU A 385 -2.14 -0.45 20.10
N SER A 386 -3.37 -0.25 20.59
CA SER A 386 -4.12 -1.27 21.33
C SER A 386 -4.35 -2.53 20.48
N HIS A 387 -4.56 -2.35 19.17
CA HIS A 387 -4.70 -3.47 18.24
C HIS A 387 -4.14 -3.17 16.85
N GLU A 388 -3.44 -4.14 16.26
CA GLU A 388 -2.82 -4.03 14.93
C GLU A 388 -3.84 -3.92 13.78
N SER A 389 -5.08 -4.38 13.99
CA SER A 389 -6.17 -4.24 13.01
C SER A 389 -6.41 -2.79 12.59
N LEU A 390 -6.15 -1.83 13.49
CA LEU A 390 -6.29 -0.41 13.18
C LEU A 390 -5.43 0.01 12.00
N ILE A 391 -4.24 -0.60 11.82
CA ILE A 391 -3.32 -0.27 10.73
C ILE A 391 -3.96 -0.55 9.36
N ARG A 392 -4.80 -1.59 9.27
CA ARG A 392 -5.43 -2.03 8.02
C ARG A 392 -6.82 -1.46 7.82
N LEU A 393 -7.58 -1.31 8.91
CA LEU A 393 -8.99 -0.93 8.86
C LEU A 393 -9.23 0.58 8.95
N TRP A 394 -8.22 1.37 9.33
CA TRP A 394 -8.30 2.82 9.23
C TRP A 394 -7.64 3.28 7.93
N ASP A 395 -8.46 3.74 6.97
CA ASP A 395 -8.02 4.08 5.62
C ASP A 395 -6.88 5.10 5.61
N ARG A 396 -6.93 6.09 6.51
CA ARG A 396 -5.87 7.10 6.64
C ARG A 396 -4.57 6.48 7.14
N LEU A 397 -4.64 5.60 8.14
CA LEU A 397 -3.45 4.97 8.71
C LEU A 397 -2.78 4.05 7.69
N ALA A 398 -3.56 3.31 6.91
CA ALA A 398 -3.03 2.48 5.82
C ALA A 398 -2.22 3.33 4.82
N VAL A 399 -2.77 4.48 4.40
CA VAL A 399 -2.05 5.45 3.55
C VAL A 399 -0.83 6.02 4.25
N TRP A 400 -0.92 6.38 5.53
CA TRP A 400 0.21 6.95 6.27
C TRP A 400 1.36 5.96 6.43
N VAL A 401 1.08 4.68 6.62
CA VAL A 401 2.08 3.60 6.68
C VAL A 401 2.78 3.44 5.34
N ASP A 402 2.04 3.55 4.23
CA ASP A 402 2.60 3.53 2.88
C ASP A 402 3.51 4.73 2.63
N GLU A 403 3.09 5.92 3.04
CA GLU A 403 3.86 7.16 2.91
C GLU A 403 5.13 7.18 3.80
N GLU A 404 5.05 6.62 5.01
CA GLU A 404 6.21 6.43 5.89
C GLU A 404 7.21 5.46 5.22
N ALA A 405 6.73 4.32 4.70
CA ALA A 405 7.59 3.38 3.98
C ALA A 405 8.27 4.03 2.75
N ALA A 406 7.55 4.83 1.98
CA ALA A 406 8.11 5.59 0.86
C ALA A 406 9.16 6.62 1.33
N SER A 407 8.91 7.30 2.46
CA SER A 407 9.85 8.24 3.05
C SER A 407 11.14 7.56 3.54
N ILE A 408 11.02 6.40 4.17
CA ILE A 408 12.17 5.58 4.59
C ILE A 408 12.99 5.16 3.37
N GLN A 409 12.35 4.64 2.32
CA GLN A 409 13.04 4.23 1.10
C GLN A 409 13.77 5.38 0.42
N MET A 410 13.15 6.56 0.34
CA MET A 410 13.80 7.76 -0.20
C MET A 410 15.03 8.14 0.63
N TYR A 411 14.91 8.09 1.96
CA TYR A 411 16.02 8.39 2.87
C TYR A 411 17.16 7.38 2.72
N LEU A 412 16.87 6.08 2.72
CA LEU A 412 17.89 5.03 2.55
C LEU A 412 18.62 5.16 1.21
N LYS A 413 17.88 5.42 0.11
CA LYS A 413 18.47 5.71 -1.20
C LYS A 413 19.39 6.93 -1.14
N LEU A 414 18.97 8.00 -0.46
CA LEU A 414 19.78 9.21 -0.31
C LEU A 414 21.04 8.95 0.53
N SER A 415 20.94 8.20 1.64
CA SER A 415 22.08 7.84 2.47
C SER A 415 23.08 6.99 1.70
N GLU A 416 22.62 5.96 1.00
CA GLU A 416 23.47 5.10 0.16
C GLU A 416 24.18 5.91 -0.94
N THR A 417 23.43 6.75 -1.67
CA THR A 417 23.99 7.58 -2.75
C THR A 417 25.03 8.57 -2.19
N SER A 418 24.76 9.16 -1.04
CA SER A 418 25.72 10.05 -0.36
C SER A 418 27.00 9.31 0.05
N SER A 419 26.89 8.03 0.42
CA SER A 419 28.02 7.15 0.70
C SER A 419 28.87 6.90 -0.55
N LEU A 420 28.22 6.53 -1.66
CA LEU A 420 28.90 6.31 -2.93
C LEU A 420 29.61 7.57 -3.42
N TYR A 421 29.03 8.76 -3.21
CA TYR A 421 29.62 10.04 -3.59
C TYR A 421 30.90 10.33 -2.81
N GLN A 422 30.90 10.09 -1.49
CA GLN A 422 32.10 10.25 -0.66
C GLN A 422 33.24 9.32 -1.10
N HIS A 423 32.91 8.12 -1.58
CA HIS A 423 33.89 7.16 -2.11
C HIS A 423 34.28 7.44 -3.57
N GLY A 424 33.79 8.54 -4.17
CA GLY A 424 34.08 8.91 -5.56
C GLY A 424 33.45 7.98 -6.61
N LYS A 425 32.50 7.12 -6.22
CA LYS A 425 31.87 6.13 -7.09
C LYS A 425 30.65 6.66 -7.85
N THR A 426 30.12 7.83 -7.47
CA THR A 426 29.01 8.51 -8.16
C THR A 426 29.17 10.02 -8.10
N GLY A 427 28.44 10.73 -8.97
CA GLY A 427 28.39 12.19 -9.00
C GLY A 427 27.28 12.80 -8.13
N LEU A 428 27.07 14.10 -8.26
CA LEU A 428 25.93 14.80 -7.65
C LEU A 428 24.61 14.34 -8.26
N MET A 429 23.56 14.37 -7.46
CA MET A 429 22.22 13.92 -7.88
C MET A 429 21.64 14.86 -8.94
N ARG A 430 20.97 14.31 -9.95
CA ARG A 430 20.37 15.04 -11.07
C ARG A 430 18.86 14.79 -11.17
N PRO A 431 18.08 15.64 -11.86
CA PRO A 431 16.68 15.35 -12.14
C PRO A 431 16.52 14.06 -12.96
N PRO A 432 15.46 13.26 -12.71
CA PRO A 432 14.32 13.56 -11.84
C PRO A 432 14.56 13.27 -10.35
N ASP A 433 15.54 12.43 -10.00
CA ASP A 433 15.80 11.97 -8.63
C ASP A 433 16.07 13.12 -7.65
N LEU A 434 16.82 14.14 -8.08
CA LEU A 434 17.07 15.34 -7.28
C LEU A 434 15.78 16.04 -6.89
N GLN A 435 14.85 16.22 -7.84
CA GLN A 435 13.59 16.91 -7.57
C GLN A 435 12.70 16.09 -6.64
N MET A 436 12.70 14.76 -6.77
CA MET A 436 11.98 13.88 -5.86
C MET A 436 12.53 13.99 -4.43
N ALA A 437 13.85 14.01 -4.26
CA ALA A 437 14.49 14.14 -2.95
C ALA A 437 14.28 15.53 -2.32
N ILE A 438 14.31 16.61 -3.12
CA ILE A 438 13.98 17.97 -2.64
C ILE A 438 12.53 18.05 -2.20
N ASN A 439 11.60 17.60 -3.04
CA ASN A 439 10.17 17.60 -2.72
C ASN A 439 9.90 16.81 -1.44
N TRP A 440 10.50 15.62 -1.31
CA TRP A 440 10.40 14.81 -0.10
C TRP A 440 10.93 15.55 1.13
N ARG A 441 12.13 16.14 1.09
CA ARG A 441 12.71 16.91 2.21
C ARG A 441 11.79 18.04 2.64
N ASP A 442 11.25 18.78 1.67
CA ASP A 442 10.46 20.00 1.94
C ASP A 442 9.04 19.68 2.43
N GLN A 443 8.46 18.57 1.96
CA GLN A 443 7.15 18.06 2.39
C GLN A 443 7.21 17.35 3.74
N GLU A 444 8.13 16.40 3.90
CA GLU A 444 8.17 15.49 5.06
C GLU A 444 8.99 16.02 6.25
N LYS A 445 9.92 16.95 5.99
CA LYS A 445 10.79 17.60 6.99
C LYS A 445 11.34 16.60 8.03
N PRO A 446 12.09 15.57 7.57
CA PRO A 446 12.58 14.51 8.44
C PRO A 446 13.51 15.08 9.53
N THR A 447 13.35 14.59 10.76
CA THR A 447 14.22 14.96 11.89
C THR A 447 15.42 14.02 11.99
N LEU A 448 16.50 14.47 12.64
CA LEU A 448 17.68 13.62 12.88
C LEU A 448 17.32 12.35 13.67
N LYS A 449 16.42 12.48 14.66
CA LYS A 449 15.94 11.35 15.47
C LYS A 449 15.10 10.38 14.66
N TRP A 450 14.24 10.87 13.76
CA TRP A 450 13.51 10.02 12.82
C TRP A 450 14.47 9.20 11.95
N ALA A 451 15.48 9.85 11.37
CA ALA A 451 16.40 9.23 10.41
C ALA A 451 17.34 8.19 11.05
N ARG A 452 17.86 8.49 12.25
CA ARG A 452 18.74 7.58 13.02
C ARG A 452 18.11 6.22 13.31
N ARG A 453 16.77 6.09 13.20
CA ARG A 453 16.06 4.81 13.31
C ARG A 453 16.34 3.85 12.15
N TYR A 454 16.85 4.35 11.02
CA TYR A 454 17.06 3.60 9.79
C TYR A 454 18.50 3.66 9.32
N ASP A 455 19.13 4.82 9.40
CA ASP A 455 20.56 5.00 9.06
C ASP A 455 21.12 6.20 9.86
N PRO A 456 22.32 6.08 10.46
CA PRO A 456 22.88 7.17 11.27
C PRO A 456 23.44 8.34 10.45
N ALA A 457 23.65 8.18 9.14
CA ALA A 457 24.35 9.14 8.29
C ALA A 457 23.43 10.25 7.72
N PHE A 458 22.41 10.65 8.48
CA PHE A 458 21.43 11.67 8.07
C PHE A 458 22.08 12.99 7.68
N GLU A 459 23.03 13.49 8.46
CA GLU A 459 23.70 14.77 8.18
C GLU A 459 24.46 14.72 6.86
N ARG A 460 25.18 13.62 6.60
CA ARG A 460 25.88 13.38 5.34
C ARG A 460 24.90 13.39 4.17
N ALA A 461 23.78 12.67 4.30
CA ALA A 461 22.75 12.60 3.27
C ALA A 461 22.17 13.99 2.96
N MET A 462 21.90 14.79 3.99
CA MET A 462 21.36 16.15 3.84
C MET A 462 22.37 17.13 3.24
N VAL A 463 23.66 17.03 3.61
CA VAL A 463 24.73 17.83 2.98
C VAL A 463 24.85 17.49 1.50
N TYR A 464 24.86 16.20 1.16
CA TYR A 464 24.90 15.74 -0.24
C TYR A 464 23.72 16.27 -1.08
N LEU A 465 22.51 16.23 -0.51
CA LEU A 465 21.31 16.76 -1.17
C LEU A 465 21.42 18.28 -1.40
N ARG A 466 21.82 19.05 -0.39
CA ARG A 466 22.01 20.50 -0.50
C ARG A 466 23.09 20.87 -1.52
N THR A 467 24.20 20.14 -1.56
CA THR A 467 25.25 20.35 -2.55
C THR A 467 24.74 20.08 -3.96
N SER A 468 23.98 18.99 -4.15
CA SER A 468 23.37 18.64 -5.45
C SER A 468 22.34 19.68 -5.91
N GLU A 469 21.49 20.16 -5.00
CA GLU A 469 20.50 21.21 -5.26
C GLU A 469 21.16 22.53 -5.68
N LYS A 470 22.20 22.96 -4.94
CA LYS A 470 22.92 24.20 -5.23
C LYS A 470 23.57 24.16 -6.62
N GLU A 471 24.26 23.08 -6.94
CA GLU A 471 24.91 22.91 -8.25
C GLU A 471 23.88 22.96 -9.39
N TYR A 472 22.74 22.28 -9.21
CA TYR A 472 21.66 22.30 -10.19
C TYR A 472 21.10 23.71 -10.42
N GLN A 473 20.83 24.46 -9.34
CA GLN A 473 20.34 25.84 -9.44
C GLN A 473 21.36 26.77 -10.10
N ASP A 474 22.65 26.58 -9.83
CA ASP A 474 23.72 27.39 -10.43
C ASP A 474 23.90 27.07 -11.92
N GLU A 475 23.77 25.80 -12.33
CA GLU A 475 23.73 25.41 -13.73
C GLU A 475 22.50 25.98 -14.47
N GLU A 476 21.32 25.96 -13.84
CA GLU A 476 20.10 26.51 -14.41
C GLU A 476 20.22 28.04 -14.62
N LYS A 477 20.70 28.76 -13.60
CA LYS A 477 21.02 30.20 -13.72
C LYS A 477 22.03 30.45 -14.83
N ARG A 478 23.04 29.58 -14.98
CA ARG A 478 24.04 29.70 -16.07
C ARG A 478 23.39 29.50 -17.43
N LYS A 479 22.51 28.51 -17.61
CA LYS A 479 21.75 28.29 -18.84
C LYS A 479 20.86 29.48 -19.19
N LEU A 480 20.12 30.02 -18.22
CA LEU A 480 19.28 31.20 -18.40
C LEU A 480 20.11 32.44 -18.77
N ARG A 481 21.26 32.66 -18.13
CA ARG A 481 22.20 33.75 -18.51
C ARG A 481 22.69 33.60 -19.95
N LEU A 482 23.03 32.38 -20.37
CA LEU A 482 23.46 32.12 -21.75
C LEU A 482 22.33 32.38 -22.75
N GLN A 483 21.09 31.99 -22.44
CA GLN A 483 19.92 32.29 -23.28
C GLN A 483 19.66 33.80 -23.36
N SER A 484 19.69 34.51 -22.23
CA SER A 484 19.54 35.97 -22.19
C SER A 484 20.59 36.67 -23.05
N ASN A 485 21.85 36.21 -22.98
CA ASN A 485 22.93 36.75 -23.79
C ASN A 485 22.74 36.46 -25.30
N LYS A 486 22.22 35.29 -25.68
CA LYS A 486 21.85 34.99 -27.08
C LYS A 486 20.75 35.93 -27.57
N ILE A 487 19.72 36.17 -26.76
CA ILE A 487 18.61 37.08 -27.10
C ILE A 487 19.11 38.52 -27.25
N LYS A 488 19.98 38.99 -26.34
CA LYS A 488 20.58 40.34 -26.44
C LYS A 488 21.41 40.50 -27.71
N ARG A 489 22.24 39.51 -28.06
CA ARG A 489 23.02 39.51 -29.31
C ARG A 489 22.11 39.52 -30.54
N SER A 490 21.04 38.73 -30.53
CA SER A 490 20.05 38.71 -31.61
C SER A 490 19.38 40.08 -31.80
N ARG A 491 18.93 40.74 -30.72
CA ARG A 491 18.33 42.08 -30.80
C ARG A 491 19.29 43.13 -31.37
N ILE A 492 20.56 43.09 -30.99
CA ILE A 492 21.59 44.01 -31.53
C ILE A 492 21.74 43.79 -33.05
N PHE A 493 21.79 42.53 -33.50
CA PHE A 493 21.82 42.21 -34.94
C PHE A 493 20.57 42.69 -35.68
N THR A 494 19.37 42.55 -35.10
CA THR A 494 18.12 43.04 -35.71
C THR A 494 18.10 44.55 -35.88
N ILE A 495 18.57 45.30 -34.87
CA ILE A 495 18.64 46.78 -34.94
C ILE A 495 19.63 47.22 -36.03
N LEU A 496 20.81 46.61 -36.10
CA LEU A 496 21.81 46.90 -37.14
C LEU A 496 21.32 46.60 -38.55
N PHE A 497 20.61 45.49 -38.76
CA PHE A 497 20.00 45.18 -40.06
C PHE A 497 18.84 46.14 -40.40
N GLY A 498 18.02 46.51 -39.41
CA GLY A 498 16.94 47.47 -39.59
C GLY A 498 17.45 48.85 -40.03
N THR A 499 18.50 49.37 -39.40
CA THR A 499 19.11 50.65 -39.78
C THR A 499 19.75 50.60 -41.16
N ALA A 500 20.47 49.53 -41.50
CA ALA A 500 21.04 49.33 -42.83
C ALA A 500 19.96 49.29 -43.92
N THR A 501 18.81 48.67 -43.64
CA THR A 501 17.67 48.58 -44.57
C THR A 501 17.05 49.96 -44.80
N ILE A 502 16.88 50.78 -43.75
CA ILE A 502 16.38 52.16 -43.86
C ILE A 502 17.32 53.03 -44.70
N ILE A 503 18.64 52.90 -44.49
CA ILE A 503 19.64 53.63 -45.27
C ILE A 503 19.58 53.22 -46.75
N ALA A 504 19.47 51.92 -47.03
CA ALA A 504 19.33 51.41 -48.40
C ALA A 504 18.04 51.91 -49.08
N LEU A 505 16.92 51.95 -48.35
CA LEU A 505 15.66 52.51 -48.85
C LEU A 505 15.79 54.02 -49.14
N GLY A 506 16.46 54.76 -48.27
CA GLY A 506 16.74 56.18 -48.46
C GLY A 506 17.58 56.44 -49.72
N LEU A 507 18.64 55.65 -49.94
CA LEU A 507 19.47 55.70 -51.15
C LEU A 507 18.68 55.32 -52.42
N MET A 508 17.73 54.38 -52.30
CA MET A 508 16.86 54.01 -53.42
C MET A 508 15.87 55.13 -53.77
N ILE A 509 15.31 55.80 -52.77
CA ILE A 509 14.40 56.93 -52.96
C ILE A 509 15.16 58.10 -53.60
N THR A 510 16.38 58.41 -53.17
CA THR A 510 17.18 59.48 -53.79
C THR A 510 17.54 59.16 -55.23
N ALA A 511 17.85 57.89 -55.56
CA ALA A 511 18.07 57.45 -56.93
C ALA A 511 16.80 57.58 -57.79
N LEU A 512 15.63 57.26 -57.24
CA LEU A 512 14.34 57.45 -57.93
C LEU A 512 14.02 58.93 -58.15
N ILE A 513 14.29 59.79 -57.18
CA ILE A 513 14.11 61.25 -57.32
C ILE A 513 15.05 61.80 -58.40
N GLN A 514 16.31 61.37 -58.45
CA GLN A 514 17.25 61.76 -59.50
C GLN A 514 16.77 61.31 -60.90
N LYS A 515 16.21 60.10 -60.99
CA LYS A 515 15.61 59.61 -62.24
C LYS A 515 14.41 60.44 -62.66
N LEU A 516 13.50 60.75 -61.72
CA LEU A 516 12.33 61.61 -61.96
C LEU A 516 12.71 63.05 -62.30
N SER A 517 13.79 63.61 -61.75
CA SER A 517 14.26 64.94 -62.14
C SER A 517 14.88 64.95 -63.53
N ALA A 518 15.52 63.85 -63.96
CA ALA A 518 15.97 63.69 -65.35
C ALA A 518 14.78 63.57 -66.32
N ASP A 519 13.72 62.86 -65.93
CA ASP A 519 12.48 62.76 -66.74
C ASP A 519 11.75 64.13 -66.80
N ARG A 520 11.69 64.89 -65.70
CA ARG A 520 11.13 66.26 -65.71
C ARG A 520 11.93 67.25 -66.55
N GLN A 521 13.26 67.11 -66.65
CA GLN A 521 14.05 67.93 -67.58
C GLN A 521 13.72 67.62 -69.04
N LYS A 522 13.31 66.38 -69.33
CA LYS A 522 12.82 65.96 -70.64
C LYS A 522 11.44 66.53 -70.93
N GLU A 523 10.54 66.49 -69.94
CA GLU A 523 9.18 67.01 -70.03
C GLU A 523 9.14 68.55 -70.14
N PHE A 524 10.02 69.29 -69.43
CA PHE A 524 10.12 70.76 -69.53
C PHE A 524 10.52 71.26 -70.94
N ALA A 525 11.17 70.44 -71.75
CA ALA A 525 11.46 70.75 -73.15
C ALA A 525 10.18 70.61 -74.03
N GLU A 526 9.28 69.70 -73.67
CA GLU A 526 8.02 69.43 -74.38
C GLU A 526 6.90 70.39 -73.93
N THR A 527 6.85 70.77 -72.65
CA THR A 527 5.84 71.71 -72.11
C THR A 527 6.03 73.16 -72.61
N ARG A 528 7.22 73.54 -73.07
CA ARG A 528 7.44 74.82 -73.77
C ARG A 528 6.71 74.90 -75.11
N GLN A 529 6.36 73.77 -75.74
CA GLN A 529 5.56 73.74 -76.97
C GLN A 529 4.05 73.76 -76.69
N TYR A 530 3.60 73.29 -75.52
CA TYR A 530 2.18 73.13 -75.20
C TYR A 530 1.53 74.36 -74.51
N ILE A 531 2.33 75.21 -73.87
CA ILE A 531 1.83 76.41 -73.14
C ILE A 531 1.47 77.59 -74.08
N ALA A 532 1.77 77.53 -75.37
CA ALA A 532 1.31 78.54 -76.34
C ALA A 532 -0.19 78.43 -76.71
N GLU A 533 -0.83 77.30 -76.40
CA GLU A 533 -2.12 76.95 -77.01
C GLU A 533 -3.31 76.93 -76.05
N LYS A 534 -3.09 77.16 -74.74
CA LYS A 534 -4.14 76.94 -73.73
C LYS A 534 -4.29 78.09 -72.73
N ASP A 535 -4.17 79.31 -73.26
CA ASP A 535 -4.48 80.57 -72.58
C ASP A 535 -5.94 81.05 -72.84
N MET A 536 -6.84 80.18 -73.29
CA MET A 536 -8.26 80.51 -73.40
C MET A 536 -9.12 79.65 -72.46
N ARG A 537 -9.57 80.32 -71.38
CA ARG A 537 -10.85 80.14 -70.66
C ARG A 537 -10.81 79.42 -69.29
N ARG A 538 -10.43 80.22 -68.29
CA ARG A 538 -10.93 80.33 -66.90
C ARG A 538 -12.45 80.64 -66.86
N ALA A 539 -13.26 80.52 -65.80
CA ALA A 539 -13.14 80.11 -64.39
C ALA A 539 -14.54 80.20 -63.70
N ASP A 540 -14.66 79.54 -62.54
CA ASP A 540 -15.35 79.95 -61.28
C ASP A 540 -16.87 80.26 -61.24
N SER A 541 -17.60 80.27 -60.10
CA SER A 541 -17.55 79.62 -58.77
C SER A 541 -18.78 80.10 -57.97
N VAL A 542 -19.39 79.20 -57.17
CA VAL A 542 -19.96 79.31 -55.80
C VAL A 542 -20.79 80.55 -55.35
N THR A 543 -21.92 80.32 -54.64
CA THR A 543 -22.30 80.83 -53.27
C THR A 543 -23.84 80.85 -53.06
N THR A 544 -24.42 80.18 -52.06
CA THR A 544 -24.68 80.58 -50.65
C THR A 544 -26.02 81.31 -50.43
N ALA A 545 -27.02 80.65 -49.81
CA ALA A 545 -28.01 81.23 -48.87
C ALA A 545 -29.21 80.29 -48.61
N ALA A 546 -29.11 79.42 -47.60
CA ALA A 546 -30.29 78.75 -47.00
C ALA A 546 -30.07 78.43 -45.51
N ILE A 547 -29.17 79.17 -44.86
CA ILE A 547 -28.64 78.85 -43.53
C ILE A 547 -29.54 79.32 -42.37
N ILE A 548 -30.60 80.09 -42.59
CA ILE A 548 -31.27 80.81 -41.47
C ILE A 548 -32.67 80.29 -41.12
N ARG A 549 -33.24 79.30 -41.84
CA ARG A 549 -34.66 78.90 -41.62
C ARG A 549 -34.95 77.55 -40.98
N LEU A 550 -33.96 76.70 -40.74
CA LEU A 550 -34.22 75.36 -40.16
C LEU A 550 -33.88 75.24 -38.66
N GLN A 551 -33.40 76.31 -38.04
CA GLN A 551 -32.79 76.25 -36.70
C GLN A 551 -33.78 76.27 -35.52
N GLN A 552 -35.09 76.27 -35.76
CA GLN A 552 -36.10 76.33 -34.68
C GLN A 552 -37.06 75.14 -34.64
N SER A 553 -36.80 74.07 -35.41
CA SER A 553 -37.54 72.80 -35.33
C SER A 553 -36.73 71.64 -34.72
N GLU A 554 -35.41 71.79 -34.51
CA GLU A 554 -34.54 70.67 -34.11
C GLU A 554 -34.38 70.47 -32.59
N SER A 555 -34.67 71.48 -31.76
CA SER A 555 -34.27 71.46 -30.34
C SER A 555 -35.02 70.41 -29.47
N GLY A 556 -36.29 70.11 -29.79
CA GLY A 556 -37.07 69.09 -29.08
C GLY A 556 -36.79 67.65 -29.52
N ALA A 557 -36.40 67.46 -30.78
CA ALA A 557 -36.03 66.14 -31.33
C ALA A 557 -34.60 65.74 -30.94
N LEU A 558 -33.72 66.72 -30.69
CA LEU A 558 -32.34 66.48 -30.27
C LEU A 558 -32.27 65.90 -28.84
N MET A 559 -33.06 66.43 -27.89
CA MET A 559 -33.09 65.92 -26.51
C MET A 559 -33.57 64.46 -26.44
N ALA A 560 -34.67 64.12 -27.15
CA ALA A 560 -35.16 62.74 -27.20
C ALA A 560 -34.20 61.78 -27.93
N ARG A 561 -33.42 62.28 -28.91
CA ARG A 561 -32.35 61.51 -29.56
C ARG A 561 -31.14 61.31 -28.65
N ILE A 562 -30.75 62.33 -27.88
CA ILE A 562 -29.62 62.24 -26.94
C ILE A 562 -29.94 61.22 -25.84
N ASP A 563 -31.14 61.26 -25.24
CA ASP A 563 -31.54 60.29 -24.21
C ASP A 563 -31.68 58.86 -24.78
N ALA A 564 -32.20 58.71 -26.00
CA ALA A 564 -32.27 57.42 -26.68
C ALA A 564 -30.89 56.89 -27.07
N GLU A 565 -29.96 57.75 -27.48
CA GLU A 565 -28.58 57.41 -27.83
C GLU A 565 -27.76 57.07 -26.57
N GLU A 566 -28.03 57.72 -25.44
CA GLU A 566 -27.42 57.38 -24.15
C GLU A 566 -27.92 56.03 -23.62
N ALA A 567 -29.23 55.76 -23.73
CA ALA A 567 -29.81 54.45 -23.40
C ALA A 567 -29.28 53.34 -24.33
N LEU A 568 -29.10 53.63 -25.63
CA LEU A 568 -28.48 52.71 -26.58
C LEU A 568 -27.01 52.45 -26.24
N ARG A 569 -26.24 53.50 -25.91
CA ARG A 569 -24.83 53.38 -25.49
C ARG A 569 -24.69 52.60 -24.20
N GLN A 570 -25.56 52.80 -23.21
CA GLN A 570 -25.54 52.01 -21.99
C GLN A 570 -25.89 50.54 -22.26
N LYS A 571 -26.87 50.27 -23.12
CA LYS A 571 -27.21 48.91 -23.55
C LYS A 571 -26.06 48.24 -24.30
N ASP A 572 -25.41 48.94 -25.23
CA ASP A 572 -24.24 48.44 -25.97
C ASP A 572 -23.04 48.21 -25.03
N LEU A 573 -22.82 49.08 -24.05
CA LEU A 573 -21.75 48.91 -23.07
C LEU A 573 -22.00 47.68 -22.19
N ILE A 574 -23.24 47.44 -21.76
CA ILE A 574 -23.65 46.27 -20.98
C ILE A 574 -23.57 45.00 -21.84
N GLN A 575 -24.01 45.04 -23.09
CA GLN A 575 -23.90 43.91 -24.03
C GLN A 575 -22.44 43.59 -24.36
N THR A 576 -21.59 44.61 -24.53
CA THR A 576 -20.15 44.43 -24.74
C THR A 576 -19.49 43.83 -23.51
N ARG A 577 -19.82 44.30 -22.30
CA ARG A 577 -19.32 43.72 -21.04
C ARG A 577 -19.80 42.29 -20.83
N LEU A 578 -21.06 41.97 -21.13
CA LEU A 578 -21.59 40.61 -21.08
C LEU A 578 -20.96 39.70 -22.12
N PHE A 579 -20.67 40.21 -23.33
CA PHE A 579 -19.98 39.48 -24.38
C PHE A 579 -18.53 39.17 -24.00
N VAL A 580 -17.81 40.14 -23.43
CA VAL A 580 -16.45 39.92 -22.91
C VAL A 580 -16.48 38.94 -21.74
N ALA A 581 -17.40 39.10 -20.78
CA ALA A 581 -17.52 38.18 -19.63
C ALA A 581 -17.88 36.74 -20.06
N ARG A 582 -18.74 36.57 -21.09
CA ARG A 582 -19.03 35.25 -21.68
C ARG A 582 -17.82 34.67 -22.42
N ARG A 583 -17.11 35.49 -23.20
CA ARG A 583 -15.89 35.06 -23.90
C ARG A 583 -14.80 34.63 -22.92
N ASP A 584 -14.66 35.37 -21.82
CA ASP A 584 -13.68 35.06 -20.77
C ASP A 584 -14.10 33.77 -20.02
N ALA A 585 -15.38 33.62 -19.67
CA ALA A 585 -15.91 32.39 -19.06
C ALA A 585 -15.74 31.16 -19.98
N ASP A 586 -16.02 31.30 -21.28
CA ASP A 586 -15.84 30.23 -22.26
C ASP A 586 -14.35 29.91 -22.49
N SER A 587 -13.47 30.92 -22.46
CA SER A 587 -12.02 30.70 -22.56
C SER A 587 -11.45 29.99 -21.33
N VAL A 588 -11.93 30.33 -20.14
CA VAL A 588 -11.57 29.67 -18.88
C VAL A 588 -12.09 28.24 -18.89
N ARG A 589 -13.34 28.00 -19.30
CA ARG A 589 -13.91 26.66 -19.40
C ARG A 589 -13.14 25.78 -20.40
N LYS A 590 -12.76 26.32 -21.56
CA LYS A 590 -11.91 25.63 -22.54
C LYS A 590 -10.53 25.31 -21.96
N ALA A 591 -9.90 26.27 -21.28
CA ALA A 591 -8.60 26.07 -20.64
C ALA A 591 -8.65 25.01 -19.52
N PHE A 592 -9.75 24.93 -18.75
CA PHE A 592 -9.96 23.87 -17.76
C PHE A 592 -10.12 22.49 -18.42
N THR A 593 -10.94 22.38 -19.47
CA THR A 593 -11.08 21.10 -20.19
C THR A 593 -9.80 20.66 -20.88
N GLU A 594 -9.02 21.59 -21.45
CA GLU A 594 -7.71 21.30 -22.04
C GLU A 594 -6.69 20.90 -20.96
N ALA A 595 -6.74 21.50 -19.77
CA ALA A 595 -5.89 21.14 -18.65
C ALA A 595 -6.22 19.74 -18.11
N ASP A 596 -7.50 19.40 -17.94
CA ASP A 596 -7.94 18.07 -17.48
C ASP A 596 -7.59 16.99 -18.51
N GLN A 597 -7.77 17.26 -19.81
CA GLN A 597 -7.32 16.36 -20.87
C GLN A 597 -5.81 16.16 -20.83
N LYS A 598 -5.04 17.22 -20.63
CA LYS A 598 -3.58 17.14 -20.55
C LYS A 598 -3.09 16.42 -19.28
N ILE A 599 -3.79 16.55 -18.16
CA ILE A 599 -3.51 15.79 -16.94
C ILE A 599 -3.81 14.30 -17.15
N ALA A 600 -4.91 13.97 -17.83
CA ALA A 600 -5.27 12.60 -18.20
C ALA A 600 -4.23 11.98 -19.15
N GLU A 601 -3.81 12.71 -20.20
CA GLU A 601 -2.76 12.28 -21.13
C GLU A 601 -1.42 12.05 -20.40
N VAL A 602 -1.01 12.96 -19.52
CA VAL A 602 0.24 12.81 -18.75
C VAL A 602 0.18 11.63 -17.76
N THR A 603 -0.98 11.37 -17.16
CA THR A 603 -1.14 10.20 -16.28
C THR A 603 -1.17 8.89 -17.06
N GLU A 604 -1.78 8.86 -18.24
CA GLU A 604 -1.79 7.69 -19.12
C GLU A 604 -0.38 7.41 -19.70
N GLU A 605 0.36 8.44 -20.11
CA GLU A 605 1.76 8.34 -20.53
C GLU A 605 2.65 7.82 -19.39
N LYS A 606 2.46 8.34 -18.17
CA LYS A 606 3.21 7.89 -16.99
C LYS A 606 2.91 6.43 -16.65
N ASN A 607 1.65 6.01 -16.73
CA ASN A 607 1.23 4.63 -16.49
C ASN A 607 1.79 3.69 -17.56
N SER A 608 1.75 4.12 -18.83
CA SER A 608 2.34 3.39 -19.96
C SER A 608 3.86 3.26 -19.82
N ALA A 609 4.56 4.33 -19.43
CA ALA A 609 6.00 4.33 -19.18
C ALA A 609 6.37 3.38 -18.03
N ASN A 610 5.59 3.38 -16.94
CA ASN A 610 5.77 2.43 -15.84
C ASN A 610 5.55 0.99 -16.30
N ARG A 611 4.50 0.71 -17.08
CA ARG A 611 4.21 -0.61 -17.65
C ARG A 611 5.39 -1.11 -18.50
N PHE A 612 5.89 -0.30 -19.43
CA PHE A 612 7.04 -0.67 -20.26
C PHE A 612 8.32 -0.89 -19.45
N ARG A 613 8.53 -0.07 -18.42
CA ARG A 613 9.65 -0.25 -17.48
C ARG A 613 9.57 -1.60 -16.75
N MET A 614 8.38 -2.00 -16.30
CA MET A 614 8.19 -3.28 -15.60
C MET A 614 8.36 -4.48 -16.53
N ILE A 615 7.90 -4.40 -17.78
CA ILE A 615 8.16 -5.43 -18.80
C ILE A 615 9.67 -5.55 -19.08
N SER A 616 10.37 -4.42 -19.24
CA SER A 616 11.82 -4.39 -19.44
C SER A 616 12.60 -4.98 -18.25
N LEU A 617 12.13 -4.69 -17.02
CA LEU A 617 12.67 -5.31 -15.81
C LEU A 617 12.47 -6.84 -15.82
N GLY A 618 11.28 -7.31 -16.22
CA GLY A 618 11.01 -8.74 -16.41
C GLY A 618 12.01 -9.40 -17.36
N LYS A 619 12.31 -8.78 -18.51
CA LYS A 619 13.31 -9.28 -19.46
C LYS A 619 14.72 -9.34 -18.85
N SER A 620 15.11 -8.31 -18.10
CA SER A 620 16.40 -8.28 -17.38
C SER A 620 16.50 -9.40 -16.33
N LEU A 621 15.43 -9.67 -15.58
CA LEU A 621 15.37 -10.76 -14.61
C LEU A 621 15.49 -12.13 -15.28
N SER A 622 14.83 -12.33 -16.42
CA SER A 622 14.95 -13.55 -17.22
C SER A 622 16.41 -13.77 -17.69
N LEU A 623 17.02 -12.73 -18.27
CA LEU A 623 18.43 -12.79 -18.69
C LEU A 623 19.38 -13.08 -17.52
N LYS A 624 19.10 -12.51 -16.35
CA LYS A 624 19.89 -12.76 -15.14
C LYS A 624 19.73 -14.20 -14.64
N SER A 625 18.55 -14.81 -14.79
CA SER A 625 18.38 -16.23 -14.48
C SER A 625 19.25 -17.09 -15.40
N LEU A 626 19.38 -16.74 -16.69
CA LEU A 626 20.23 -17.48 -17.62
C LEU A 626 21.73 -17.40 -17.28
N GLN A 627 22.15 -16.38 -16.54
CA GLN A 627 23.57 -16.16 -16.17
C GLN A 627 23.94 -16.81 -14.83
N LEU A 628 22.97 -17.33 -14.08
CA LEU A 628 23.18 -17.88 -12.74
C LEU A 628 23.23 -19.41 -12.79
N ASP A 629 24.41 -19.95 -13.07
CA ASP A 629 24.65 -21.39 -13.01
C ASP A 629 24.97 -21.85 -11.57
N GLY A 630 24.32 -22.93 -11.12
CA GLY A 630 24.60 -23.60 -9.85
C GLY A 630 23.80 -23.12 -8.63
N GLN A 631 22.97 -22.08 -8.77
CA GLN A 631 22.09 -21.58 -7.69
C GLN A 631 20.61 -21.82 -8.01
N ARG A 632 20.16 -23.07 -7.85
CA ARG A 632 18.82 -23.55 -8.24
C ARG A 632 17.68 -22.62 -7.80
N ASP A 633 17.61 -22.30 -6.51
CA ASP A 633 16.46 -21.56 -5.95
C ASP A 633 16.42 -20.12 -6.49
N LEU A 634 17.56 -19.45 -6.55
CA LEU A 634 17.66 -18.09 -7.05
C LEU A 634 17.38 -18.02 -8.56
N GLN A 635 17.91 -18.97 -9.33
CA GLN A 635 17.67 -19.06 -10.77
C GLN A 635 16.19 -19.27 -11.06
N THR A 636 15.54 -20.18 -10.32
CA THR A 636 14.11 -20.49 -10.45
C THR A 636 13.24 -19.29 -10.09
N LEU A 637 13.56 -18.61 -8.99
CA LEU A 637 12.80 -17.46 -8.52
C LEU A 637 12.90 -16.29 -9.51
N LEU A 638 14.08 -16.01 -10.06
CA LEU A 638 14.27 -14.93 -11.03
C LEU A 638 13.52 -15.18 -12.34
N ALA A 639 13.55 -16.41 -12.86
CA ALA A 639 12.81 -16.80 -14.06
C ALA A 639 11.29 -16.71 -13.86
N TYR A 640 10.79 -17.19 -12.71
CA TYR A 640 9.37 -17.11 -12.38
C TYR A 640 8.91 -15.67 -12.14
N GLN A 641 9.72 -14.86 -11.46
CA GLN A 641 9.46 -13.45 -11.23
C GLN A 641 9.41 -12.69 -12.56
N ALA A 642 10.32 -12.96 -13.50
CA ALA A 642 10.28 -12.39 -14.84
C ALA A 642 8.94 -12.65 -15.56
N TYR A 643 8.43 -13.88 -15.46
CA TYR A 643 7.12 -14.25 -16.01
C TYR A 643 5.96 -13.47 -15.37
N LEU A 644 5.92 -13.39 -14.03
CA LEU A 644 4.87 -12.65 -13.32
C LEU A 644 4.89 -11.16 -13.64
N PHE A 645 6.07 -10.53 -13.71
CA PHE A 645 6.20 -9.13 -14.09
C PHE A 645 5.68 -8.88 -15.51
N ASN A 646 5.95 -9.79 -16.45
CA ASN A 646 5.44 -9.70 -17.81
C ASN A 646 3.92 -9.83 -17.87
N VAL A 647 3.32 -10.84 -17.23
CA VAL A 647 1.86 -11.07 -17.24
C VAL A 647 1.11 -9.93 -16.54
N ASN A 648 1.53 -9.54 -15.33
CA ASN A 648 0.84 -8.53 -14.53
C ASN A 648 0.90 -7.12 -15.15
N ASN A 649 1.84 -6.88 -16.06
CA ASN A 649 1.97 -5.61 -16.77
C ASN A 649 1.54 -5.75 -18.24
N GLY A 650 0.79 -6.80 -18.60
CA GLY A 650 0.22 -6.99 -19.94
C GLY A 650 1.26 -7.10 -21.06
N GLY A 651 2.42 -7.69 -20.78
CA GLY A 651 3.39 -8.06 -21.80
C GLY A 651 2.88 -9.24 -22.64
N TYR A 652 3.59 -9.57 -23.73
CA TYR A 652 3.17 -10.66 -24.61
C TYR A 652 3.22 -11.99 -23.89
N VAL A 653 2.13 -12.77 -24.00
CA VAL A 653 1.97 -14.07 -23.33
C VAL A 653 3.06 -15.07 -23.73
N ASN A 654 3.65 -14.94 -24.92
CA ASN A 654 4.72 -15.79 -25.43
C ASN A 654 6.00 -15.00 -25.74
N ASP A 655 6.35 -14.02 -24.89
CA ASP A 655 7.60 -13.26 -25.08
C ASP A 655 8.82 -14.19 -24.97
N ALA A 656 9.59 -14.28 -26.06
CA ALA A 656 10.70 -15.22 -26.18
C ALA A 656 11.77 -15.02 -25.09
N ASP A 657 12.05 -13.78 -24.69
CA ASP A 657 13.08 -13.48 -23.69
C ASP A 657 12.66 -13.99 -22.31
N ILE A 658 11.38 -13.83 -21.97
CA ILE A 658 10.81 -14.29 -20.69
C ILE A 658 10.74 -15.81 -20.64
N PHE A 659 10.24 -16.44 -21.71
CA PHE A 659 10.10 -17.89 -21.76
C PHE A 659 11.43 -18.61 -21.82
N ASN A 660 12.48 -18.00 -22.37
CA ASN A 660 13.81 -18.61 -22.39
C ASN A 660 14.35 -18.85 -20.97
N GLY A 661 14.17 -17.89 -20.04
CA GLY A 661 14.55 -18.06 -18.63
C GLY A 661 13.76 -19.17 -17.95
N LEU A 662 12.43 -19.16 -18.12
CA LEU A 662 11.54 -20.17 -17.55
C LEU A 662 11.83 -21.57 -18.10
N TYR A 663 12.05 -21.68 -19.41
CA TYR A 663 12.39 -22.93 -20.09
C TYR A 663 13.71 -23.52 -19.59
N ASN A 664 14.76 -22.70 -19.43
CA ASN A 664 16.05 -23.22 -18.95
C ASN A 664 15.97 -23.77 -17.53
N VAL A 665 15.26 -23.07 -16.63
CA VAL A 665 15.02 -23.55 -15.27
C VAL A 665 14.23 -24.86 -15.26
N VAL A 666 13.15 -24.94 -16.04
CA VAL A 666 12.33 -26.15 -16.15
C VAL A 666 13.12 -27.30 -16.78
N LYS A 667 13.96 -27.03 -17.78
CA LYS A 667 14.84 -28.01 -18.42
C LYS A 667 15.88 -28.56 -17.45
N GLN A 668 16.44 -27.70 -16.59
CA GLN A 668 17.56 -28.04 -15.71
C GLN A 668 17.10 -28.66 -14.38
N TYR A 669 15.94 -28.24 -13.85
CA TYR A 669 15.48 -28.61 -12.51
C TYR A 669 14.04 -29.12 -12.44
N GLY A 670 13.30 -29.07 -13.55
CA GLY A 670 11.93 -29.55 -13.60
C GLY A 670 11.89 -31.07 -13.57
N GLU A 671 11.16 -31.62 -12.61
CA GLU A 671 10.70 -33.01 -12.69
C GLU A 671 9.47 -33.04 -13.60
N GLY A 672 9.65 -33.34 -14.89
CA GLY A 672 8.49 -33.51 -15.78
C GLY A 672 8.66 -33.22 -17.25
N PHE A 673 9.87 -33.10 -17.80
CA PHE A 673 9.97 -33.09 -19.27
C PHE A 673 9.73 -34.49 -19.81
N LYS A 674 8.65 -34.65 -20.59
CA LYS A 674 8.41 -35.87 -21.35
C LYS A 674 9.29 -35.84 -22.59
N ILE A 675 10.27 -36.73 -22.63
CA ILE A 675 11.03 -36.98 -23.86
C ILE A 675 10.19 -37.91 -24.73
N TYR A 676 9.82 -37.50 -25.93
CA TYR A 676 9.11 -38.33 -26.90
C TYR A 676 10.11 -38.90 -27.91
N ASN A 677 10.60 -40.11 -27.64
CA ASN A 677 11.63 -40.78 -28.44
C ASN A 677 10.97 -41.75 -29.43
N GLY A 678 10.91 -41.37 -30.70
CA GLY A 678 10.34 -42.21 -31.75
C GLY A 678 10.87 -41.93 -33.15
N HIS A 679 11.21 -40.67 -33.45
CA HIS A 679 11.83 -40.30 -34.72
C HIS A 679 13.33 -40.61 -34.73
N GLN A 680 13.82 -41.07 -35.88
CA GLN A 680 15.25 -41.33 -36.12
C GLN A 680 15.93 -40.17 -36.87
N GLY A 681 15.14 -39.30 -37.53
CA GLY A 681 15.60 -38.13 -38.26
C GLY A 681 15.35 -36.81 -37.53
N GLU A 682 15.81 -35.70 -38.14
CA GLU A 682 15.56 -34.35 -37.63
C GLU A 682 14.07 -34.03 -37.68
N ILE A 683 13.49 -33.61 -36.55
CA ILE A 683 12.09 -33.16 -36.50
C ILE A 683 11.95 -31.86 -37.30
N LYS A 684 11.03 -31.84 -38.27
CA LYS A 684 10.81 -30.70 -39.15
C LYS A 684 9.60 -29.85 -38.76
N SER A 685 8.53 -30.48 -38.29
CA SER A 685 7.31 -29.76 -37.91
C SER A 685 6.50 -30.54 -36.87
N ILE A 686 5.80 -29.80 -36.01
CA ILE A 686 4.91 -30.30 -34.98
C ILE A 686 3.55 -29.61 -35.14
N ALA A 687 2.47 -30.38 -35.10
CA ALA A 687 1.09 -29.86 -35.16
C ALA A 687 0.24 -30.45 -34.03
N PHE A 688 -0.42 -29.59 -33.25
CA PHE A 688 -1.36 -30.00 -32.21
C PHE A 688 -2.78 -30.08 -32.76
N ARG A 689 -3.55 -31.06 -32.28
CA ARG A 689 -5.00 -31.08 -32.53
C ARG A 689 -5.69 -30.17 -31.50
N PRO A 690 -6.44 -29.14 -31.93
CA PRO A 690 -7.17 -28.29 -30.99
C PRO A 690 -8.14 -29.10 -30.12
N GLY A 691 -8.13 -28.86 -28.80
CA GLY A 691 -9.07 -29.47 -27.85
C GLY A 691 -8.82 -30.94 -27.50
N MET A 692 -7.73 -31.55 -27.98
CA MET A 692 -7.36 -32.94 -27.69
C MET A 692 -5.93 -33.01 -27.17
N ASP A 693 -5.63 -34.01 -26.35
CA ASP A 693 -4.29 -34.28 -25.82
C ASP A 693 -3.38 -34.97 -26.87
N GLU A 694 -3.50 -34.62 -28.15
CA GLU A 694 -2.82 -35.29 -29.26
C GLU A 694 -2.00 -34.32 -30.12
N PHE A 695 -0.81 -34.74 -30.54
CA PHE A 695 0.03 -33.99 -31.46
C PHE A 695 0.73 -34.89 -32.48
N TYR A 696 1.15 -34.28 -33.59
CA TYR A 696 1.79 -34.94 -34.72
C TYR A 696 3.17 -34.35 -34.94
N CYS A 697 4.16 -35.21 -35.16
CA CYS A 697 5.53 -34.82 -35.46
C CYS A 697 5.95 -35.39 -36.81
N SER A 698 6.65 -34.60 -37.61
CA SER A 698 7.26 -35.04 -38.88
C SER A 698 8.78 -34.99 -38.79
N ASP A 699 9.46 -35.91 -39.47
CA ASP A 699 10.93 -35.95 -39.55
C ASP A 699 11.50 -35.80 -40.97
N SER A 700 12.83 -35.73 -41.05
CA SER A 700 13.59 -35.72 -42.29
C SER A 700 13.48 -37.01 -43.11
N GLU A 701 13.08 -38.11 -42.50
CA GLU A 701 12.93 -39.41 -43.17
C GLU A 701 11.54 -39.60 -43.78
N GLY A 702 10.66 -38.60 -43.67
CA GLY A 702 9.32 -38.63 -44.24
C GLY A 702 8.31 -39.40 -43.40
N LYS A 703 8.60 -39.64 -42.12
CA LYS A 703 7.68 -40.25 -41.18
C LYS A 703 6.87 -39.20 -40.45
N ILE A 704 5.61 -39.53 -40.16
CA ILE A 704 4.78 -38.79 -39.23
C ILE A 704 4.33 -39.71 -38.09
N LEU A 705 4.67 -39.31 -36.88
CA LEU A 705 4.26 -40.00 -35.66
C LEU A 705 3.19 -39.18 -34.95
N LYS A 706 2.16 -39.88 -34.46
CA LYS A 706 1.13 -39.36 -33.57
C LYS A 706 1.49 -39.68 -32.13
N TRP A 707 1.34 -38.71 -31.26
CA TRP A 707 1.64 -38.78 -29.82
C TRP A 707 0.45 -38.32 -28.99
N THR A 708 0.39 -38.77 -27.73
CA THR A 708 -0.58 -38.33 -26.72
C THR A 708 0.14 -37.67 -25.55
N LEU A 709 -0.27 -36.47 -25.14
CA LEU A 709 0.35 -35.69 -24.06
C LEU A 709 0.37 -36.43 -22.72
N GLY A 710 -0.65 -37.26 -22.45
CA GLY A 710 -0.74 -38.14 -21.28
C GLY A 710 0.13 -39.40 -21.35
N GLY A 711 0.54 -39.81 -22.56
CA GLY A 711 1.27 -41.06 -22.83
C GLY A 711 2.71 -41.08 -22.35
N GLY A 712 3.32 -42.26 -22.39
CA GLY A 712 4.74 -42.47 -22.08
C GLY A 712 5.67 -42.05 -23.22
N SER A 713 6.97 -41.96 -22.94
CA SER A 713 8.01 -41.52 -23.89
C SER A 713 8.11 -42.30 -25.21
N HIS A 714 7.52 -43.50 -25.28
CA HIS A 714 7.52 -44.37 -26.45
C HIS A 714 6.09 -44.71 -26.92
N ASP A 715 5.08 -44.02 -26.39
CA ASP A 715 3.67 -44.24 -26.73
C ASP A 715 3.29 -43.41 -27.96
N PHE A 716 3.78 -43.87 -29.12
CA PHE A 716 3.50 -43.24 -30.41
C PHE A 716 2.92 -44.23 -31.42
N ARG A 717 2.20 -43.67 -32.40
CA ARG A 717 1.69 -44.42 -33.55
C ARG A 717 2.20 -43.80 -34.84
N GLU A 718 2.81 -44.60 -35.70
CA GLU A 718 3.12 -44.19 -37.07
C GLU A 718 1.82 -44.04 -37.86
N ILE A 719 1.54 -42.83 -38.34
CA ILE A 719 0.33 -42.51 -39.12
C ILE A 719 0.62 -42.32 -40.61
N TYR A 720 1.88 -42.07 -40.95
CA TYR A 720 2.34 -41.97 -42.32
C TYR A 720 3.84 -42.26 -42.39
N ALA A 721 4.26 -42.97 -43.44
CA ALA A 721 5.65 -43.16 -43.81
C ALA A 721 5.77 -43.01 -45.33
N GLY A 722 6.50 -41.99 -45.75
CA GLY A 722 6.85 -41.75 -47.15
C GLY A 722 8.35 -41.83 -47.39
N ASP A 723 8.76 -41.62 -48.63
CA ASP A 723 10.16 -41.59 -49.09
C ASP A 723 10.74 -40.16 -49.12
N ARG A 724 10.00 -39.17 -48.62
CA ARG A 724 10.28 -37.74 -48.82
C ARG A 724 10.13 -36.96 -47.53
N VAL A 725 11.02 -35.97 -47.36
CA VAL A 725 10.99 -35.02 -46.24
C VAL A 725 9.65 -34.27 -46.20
N ILE A 726 9.02 -34.31 -45.03
CA ILE A 726 7.81 -33.54 -44.73
C ILE A 726 8.24 -32.30 -43.95
N ARG A 727 8.06 -31.12 -44.53
CA ARG A 727 8.58 -29.86 -43.98
C ARG A 727 7.64 -29.19 -43.01
N ILE A 728 6.33 -29.33 -43.23
CA ILE A 728 5.31 -28.63 -42.46
C ILE A 728 4.06 -29.49 -42.33
N LEU A 729 3.46 -29.45 -41.14
CA LEU A 729 2.20 -30.09 -40.82
C LEU A 729 1.16 -29.04 -40.44
N ALA A 730 -0.09 -29.29 -40.80
CA ALA A 730 -1.25 -28.57 -40.28
C ALA A 730 -2.35 -29.58 -39.95
N ALA A 731 -2.95 -29.46 -38.77
CA ALA A 731 -4.08 -30.29 -38.35
C ALA A 731 -5.38 -29.52 -38.54
N ASP A 732 -6.38 -30.19 -39.10
CA ASP A 732 -7.76 -29.68 -39.17
C ASP A 732 -8.32 -29.47 -37.75
N PRO A 733 -8.96 -28.32 -37.42
CA PRO A 733 -9.62 -28.09 -36.14
C PRO A 733 -10.66 -29.16 -35.75
N GLU A 734 -11.42 -29.69 -36.72
CA GLU A 734 -12.39 -30.79 -36.49
C GLU A 734 -11.68 -32.17 -36.36
N GLY A 735 -10.38 -32.19 -36.66
CA GLY A 735 -9.47 -33.33 -36.64
C GLY A 735 -9.94 -34.49 -37.52
N SER A 736 -10.43 -34.15 -38.71
CA SER A 736 -10.72 -35.11 -39.77
C SER A 736 -9.47 -35.38 -40.60
N TRP A 737 -8.65 -34.36 -40.84
CA TRP A 737 -7.48 -34.42 -41.73
C TRP A 737 -6.21 -33.83 -41.12
N LEU A 738 -5.06 -34.38 -41.54
CA LEU A 738 -3.74 -33.81 -41.35
C LEU A 738 -3.13 -33.50 -42.72
N ALA A 739 -2.80 -32.23 -42.97
CA ALA A 739 -2.13 -31.81 -44.19
C ALA A 739 -0.61 -31.80 -43.95
N ALA A 740 0.14 -32.48 -44.83
CA ALA A 740 1.59 -32.62 -44.75
C ALA A 740 2.26 -32.10 -46.04
N GLY A 741 3.04 -31.03 -45.92
CA GLY A 741 3.75 -30.44 -47.05
C GLY A 741 5.07 -31.15 -47.34
N GLU A 742 5.18 -31.78 -48.51
CA GLU A 742 6.44 -32.35 -49.02
C GLU A 742 7.41 -31.23 -49.45
N GLY A 743 8.71 -31.50 -49.30
CA GLY A 743 9.76 -30.56 -49.72
C GLY A 743 9.81 -30.25 -51.23
N ASN A 744 9.08 -30.98 -52.08
CA ASN A 744 9.12 -30.88 -53.54
C ASN A 744 7.76 -30.59 -54.18
N SER A 745 6.94 -29.76 -53.51
CA SER A 745 5.73 -29.08 -54.00
C SER A 745 4.38 -29.77 -53.85
N SER A 746 4.35 -30.96 -53.25
CA SER A 746 3.09 -31.65 -53.00
C SER A 746 2.61 -31.50 -51.57
N ILE A 747 1.30 -31.61 -51.36
CA ILE A 747 0.68 -31.70 -50.04
C ILE A 747 -0.02 -33.05 -49.94
N ILE A 748 0.30 -33.83 -48.92
CA ILE A 748 -0.37 -35.10 -48.64
C ILE A 748 -1.46 -34.83 -47.59
N MET A 749 -2.69 -35.23 -47.91
CA MET A 749 -3.82 -35.18 -46.99
C MET A 749 -3.97 -36.57 -46.35
N ILE A 750 -3.75 -36.65 -45.05
CA ILE A 750 -3.78 -37.89 -44.27
C ILE A 750 -5.07 -37.90 -43.44
N PRO A 751 -5.93 -38.92 -43.60
CA PRO A 751 -7.14 -39.03 -42.81
C PRO A 751 -6.82 -39.44 -41.37
N LEU A 752 -7.46 -38.76 -40.41
CA LEU A 752 -7.36 -39.07 -38.98
C LEU A 752 -8.53 -39.96 -38.51
N ARG A 753 -9.55 -40.14 -39.35
CA ARG A 753 -10.70 -41.02 -39.11
C ARG A 753 -10.56 -42.34 -39.90
N PRO A 754 -10.97 -43.48 -39.32
CA PRO A 754 -10.92 -44.76 -40.03
C PRO A 754 -11.90 -44.80 -41.19
N GLY A 755 -11.48 -45.38 -42.33
CA GLY A 755 -12.31 -45.59 -43.52
C GLY A 755 -12.03 -44.63 -44.69
N GLU A 756 -11.24 -43.59 -44.49
CA GLU A 756 -10.79 -42.66 -45.53
C GLU A 756 -9.38 -43.02 -46.02
N VAL A 757 -9.05 -42.64 -47.27
CA VAL A 757 -7.75 -42.92 -47.91
C VAL A 757 -6.97 -41.62 -48.09
N SER A 758 -5.65 -41.67 -47.91
CA SER A 758 -4.79 -40.51 -48.16
C SER A 758 -4.81 -40.10 -49.64
N HIS A 759 -4.71 -38.80 -49.89
CA HIS A 759 -4.64 -38.25 -51.24
C HIS A 759 -3.63 -37.12 -51.35
N LYS A 760 -3.15 -36.86 -52.57
CA LYS A 760 -2.04 -35.95 -52.84
C LYS A 760 -2.52 -34.76 -53.67
N LEU A 761 -2.22 -33.56 -53.20
CA LEU A 761 -2.48 -32.29 -53.89
C LEU A 761 -1.18 -31.80 -54.54
N THR A 762 -1.19 -31.62 -55.86
CA THR A 762 0.01 -31.31 -56.66
C THR A 762 -0.18 -30.04 -57.48
N ALA A 763 -0.39 -28.91 -56.81
CA ALA A 763 -0.62 -27.62 -57.47
C ALA A 763 0.60 -26.68 -57.42
N HIS A 764 1.43 -26.77 -56.38
CA HIS A 764 2.62 -25.94 -56.25
C HIS A 764 3.75 -26.46 -57.14
N THR A 765 4.73 -25.59 -57.44
CA THR A 765 5.94 -25.95 -58.21
C THR A 765 7.22 -25.91 -57.39
N ALA A 766 7.15 -25.40 -56.15
CA ALA A 766 8.26 -25.32 -55.20
C ALA A 766 7.87 -25.89 -53.83
N GLY A 767 8.85 -26.10 -52.96
CA GLY A 767 8.62 -26.66 -51.62
C GLY A 767 7.62 -25.83 -50.81
N ILE A 768 6.72 -26.50 -50.10
CA ILE A 768 5.70 -25.85 -49.27
C ILE A 768 6.38 -25.26 -48.03
N ASN A 769 6.13 -23.98 -47.76
CA ASN A 769 6.70 -23.25 -46.62
C ASN A 769 5.64 -22.90 -45.55
N SER A 770 4.36 -22.82 -45.94
CA SER A 770 3.27 -22.55 -45.00
C SER A 770 2.05 -23.39 -45.35
N LEU A 771 1.41 -24.00 -44.35
CA LEU A 771 0.13 -24.69 -44.42
C LEU A 771 -0.74 -24.26 -43.25
N ASN A 772 -2.00 -23.93 -43.51
CA ASN A 772 -2.94 -23.60 -42.45
C ASN A 772 -4.38 -23.92 -42.86
N PHE A 773 -5.15 -24.49 -41.93
CA PHE A 773 -6.59 -24.68 -42.12
C PHE A 773 -7.34 -23.41 -41.74
N SER A 774 -8.51 -23.18 -42.36
CA SER A 774 -9.47 -22.20 -41.86
C SER A 774 -10.01 -22.62 -40.50
N ALA A 775 -10.46 -21.66 -39.69
CA ALA A 775 -10.99 -21.92 -38.35
C ALA A 775 -12.22 -22.86 -38.36
N ASP A 776 -12.97 -22.91 -39.46
CA ASP A 776 -14.10 -23.81 -39.68
C ASP A 776 -13.72 -25.16 -40.31
N GLY A 777 -12.43 -25.42 -40.54
CA GLY A 777 -11.89 -26.67 -41.10
C GLY A 777 -12.19 -26.90 -42.59
N ARG A 778 -12.90 -25.98 -43.27
CA ARG A 778 -13.38 -26.17 -44.65
C ARG A 778 -12.34 -25.90 -45.73
N HIS A 779 -11.32 -25.11 -45.44
CA HIS A 779 -10.34 -24.66 -46.41
C HIS A 779 -8.92 -24.93 -45.90
N LEU A 780 -8.03 -25.32 -46.83
CA LEU A 780 -6.60 -25.41 -46.60
C LEU A 780 -5.89 -24.33 -47.42
N TYR A 781 -5.22 -23.41 -46.73
CA TYR A 781 -4.36 -22.41 -47.34
C TYR A 781 -2.93 -22.95 -47.37
N SER A 782 -2.27 -22.79 -48.51
CA SER A 782 -0.90 -23.26 -48.72
C SER A 782 -0.07 -22.23 -49.47
N ALA A 783 1.19 -22.07 -49.07
CA ALA A 783 2.15 -21.20 -49.74
C ALA A 783 3.47 -21.96 -49.99
N SER A 784 3.98 -21.88 -51.22
CA SER A 784 5.32 -22.33 -51.59
C SER A 784 6.28 -21.14 -51.69
N TYR A 785 7.58 -21.44 -51.78
CA TYR A 785 8.60 -20.47 -52.18
C TYR A 785 8.33 -19.87 -53.56
#